data_AF-A0A7C3NAH0-F1
#
_entry.id   AF-A0A7C3NAH0-F1
#
_cell.length_a   1.000
_cell.length_b   1.000
_cell.length_c   1.000
_cell.angle_alpha   90.00
_cell.angle_beta   90.00
_cell.angle_gamma   90.00
#
_symmetry.space_group_name_H-M   'P 1'
#
loop_
_entity.id
_entity.type
_entity.pdbx_description
1 polymer ?
#
loop_
_entity_poly.entity_id
_entity_poly.type
_entity_poly.pdbx_seq_one_letter_code
_entity_poly.pdbx_strand_id
1 'polypeptide(L)'
;MALVKVAPDKRHLIDSHGYPFFALGINYAGHFDRAWRMWENDLFDPDLIARDFRKAQEAGFNCVRLFVHVALEQDLRRNNFAKLDQALSLAQDHQLKVMLAFNDAHGLNLGRVSDLDAKIAERYKDVPTVFAYDLENEPVFYNLVAAIYPDGYLPPVQTSQLVDHYGVRVSRQEALELQRNRKIPLHLDADTAFYYINALRLFLEYDQAANLFINQGKGKTIVDFMLSAEAQPWYTLIGVLDGTVEAWLRARTDPLQAVGSQQLLNVGWNWLHFAALPANRMLDFQQYHNYAAASLAGFNTNVAHLESMQRAFPDHPVIFGEFGWSNHTSANPATSQPIPVELTALYEAATYAFLRANRFAGGIKWVLNDLAITHNPYEANFGVFKLGDQPKPIRELMQRFHQEWPPVDQSGQFAAIRDLETGMAYRLDLPPQLIIGGHVYQDDMISWTAEGLAAHCFIKKAQNELLVESQGAGQLSIDPWDVLPGWDRSRKAELYRVLADHQRTRQQIFEAGKSVVVDLIPGAKYAVVMGAETPTEPPPQIEPKPGEHVVLVGDANLYLQAALAYIRRFGPDITFAATEVAGRWAYVTVVATPEQVSNDILDNISSVGAVLVERVVAATPEATKSRLDEMASRGQRFLTVGTPPQQEPPTDPGPPPGTPREIYVVQPGDTLSGIAQKIYGEARLWPLIFEANRDKLSNPSLIRVGMELLIPERK
;
A
#
# COMPACT_ATOMS: atom_id res chain seq x y z
N MET A 1 11.67 7.42 -27.58
CA MET A 1 10.81 7.08 -26.43
C MET A 1 9.34 7.27 -26.83
N ALA A 2 8.38 6.58 -26.21
CA ALA A 2 6.94 6.78 -26.44
C ALA A 2 6.40 8.04 -25.75
N LEU A 3 5.40 8.75 -26.31
CA LEU A 3 4.74 9.88 -25.60
C LEU A 3 4.02 9.37 -24.35
N VAL A 4 3.97 10.17 -23.27
CA VAL A 4 3.14 9.86 -22.09
C VAL A 4 1.77 10.53 -22.27
N LYS A 5 0.70 9.84 -21.88
CA LYS A 5 -0.68 10.30 -21.99
C LYS A 5 -1.45 9.96 -20.72
N VAL A 6 -2.51 10.73 -20.44
CA VAL A 6 -3.53 10.33 -19.45
C VAL A 6 -4.25 9.09 -19.99
N ALA A 7 -4.43 8.08 -19.13
CA ALA A 7 -5.14 6.85 -19.50
C ALA A 7 -6.62 7.12 -19.82
N PRO A 8 -7.31 6.26 -20.60
CA PRO A 8 -8.73 6.45 -20.92
C PRO A 8 -9.67 6.48 -19.69
N ASP A 9 -9.25 5.89 -18.56
CA ASP A 9 -9.97 5.94 -17.28
C ASP A 9 -9.69 7.22 -16.45
N LYS A 10 -8.77 8.06 -16.95
CA LYS A 10 -8.24 9.30 -16.36
C LYS A 10 -7.57 9.20 -14.99
N ARG A 11 -7.27 8.00 -14.49
CA ARG A 11 -6.75 7.80 -13.12
C ARG A 11 -5.24 7.63 -13.04
N HIS A 12 -4.62 7.26 -14.14
CA HIS A 12 -3.18 7.01 -14.23
C HIS A 12 -2.61 7.52 -15.54
N LEU A 13 -1.28 7.47 -15.67
CA LEU A 13 -0.57 7.76 -16.91
C LEU A 13 -0.18 6.47 -17.63
N ILE A 14 -0.13 6.51 -18.95
CA ILE A 14 0.33 5.44 -19.83
C ILE A 14 1.31 6.02 -20.86
N ASP A 15 2.16 5.17 -21.43
CA ASP A 15 2.87 5.52 -22.67
C ASP A 15 1.95 5.38 -23.90
N SER A 16 2.43 5.84 -25.06
CA SER A 16 1.67 5.78 -26.32
C SER A 16 1.48 4.36 -26.89
N HIS A 17 2.01 3.33 -26.24
CA HIS A 17 1.74 1.92 -26.54
C HIS A 17 0.71 1.31 -25.56
N GLY A 18 0.30 2.04 -24.53
CA GLY A 18 -0.67 1.60 -23.52
C GLY A 18 -0.04 0.99 -22.26
N TYR A 19 1.28 1.07 -22.09
CA TYR A 19 1.93 0.57 -20.87
C TYR A 19 1.83 1.61 -19.74
N PRO A 20 1.43 1.21 -18.52
CA PRO A 20 1.39 2.11 -17.36
C PRO A 20 2.71 2.83 -17.09
N PHE A 21 2.63 4.14 -16.96
CA PHE A 21 3.73 5.03 -16.64
C PHE A 21 3.56 5.55 -15.20
N PHE A 22 4.40 5.08 -14.29
CA PHE A 22 4.52 5.63 -12.95
C PHE A 22 5.79 6.50 -12.88
N ALA A 23 5.65 7.79 -12.60
CA ALA A 23 6.77 8.71 -12.53
C ALA A 23 7.63 8.43 -11.29
N LEU A 24 8.75 7.74 -11.49
CA LEU A 24 9.87 7.68 -10.54
C LEU A 24 10.76 8.86 -10.88
N GLY A 25 10.41 10.04 -10.37
CA GLY A 25 11.00 11.30 -10.77
C GLY A 25 12.02 11.88 -9.80
N ILE A 26 12.89 12.74 -10.33
CA ILE A 26 13.83 13.54 -9.54
C ILE A 26 13.90 14.97 -10.07
N ASN A 27 13.88 15.97 -9.19
CA ASN A 27 14.10 17.36 -9.56
C ASN A 27 15.60 17.60 -9.84
N TYR A 28 15.91 18.39 -10.87
CA TYR A 28 17.27 18.71 -11.28
C TYR A 28 17.46 20.21 -11.54
N ALA A 29 17.99 20.92 -10.54
CA ALA A 29 18.37 22.34 -10.64
C ALA A 29 19.79 22.56 -11.23
N GLY A 30 20.53 21.49 -11.53
CA GLY A 30 21.92 21.53 -12.02
C GLY A 30 22.90 20.71 -11.18
N HIS A 31 24.17 20.72 -11.60
CA HIS A 31 25.25 20.10 -10.82
C HIS A 31 25.46 20.84 -9.49
N PHE A 32 25.97 20.13 -8.46
CA PHE A 32 25.94 20.62 -7.07
C PHE A 32 26.67 21.95 -6.84
N ASP A 33 27.66 22.27 -7.67
CA ASP A 33 28.48 23.49 -7.61
C ASP A 33 27.87 24.69 -8.35
N ARG A 34 26.78 24.48 -9.11
CA ARG A 34 26.16 25.48 -10.00
C ARG A 34 24.64 25.33 -10.11
N ALA A 35 23.99 24.80 -9.08
CA ALA A 35 22.52 24.73 -9.00
C ALA A 35 21.89 26.11 -9.26
N TRP A 36 20.76 26.13 -9.99
CA TRP A 36 20.10 27.30 -10.59
C TRP A 36 20.90 28.07 -11.66
N ARG A 37 22.24 28.00 -11.60
CA ARG A 37 23.19 28.72 -12.46
C ARG A 37 23.73 27.90 -13.64
N MET A 38 23.35 26.62 -13.74
CA MET A 38 23.80 25.68 -14.79
C MET A 38 23.61 26.17 -16.23
N TRP A 39 22.76 27.16 -16.46
CA TRP A 39 22.47 27.71 -17.79
C TRP A 39 23.29 28.97 -18.14
N GLU A 40 24.11 29.50 -17.21
CA GLU A 40 25.00 30.64 -17.49
C GLU A 40 26.10 30.25 -18.49
N ASN A 41 26.57 31.19 -19.32
CA ASN A 41 27.44 30.89 -20.47
C ASN A 41 28.81 30.31 -20.08
N ASP A 42 29.31 30.68 -18.90
CA ASP A 42 30.57 30.23 -18.29
C ASP A 42 30.41 29.00 -17.39
N LEU A 43 29.17 28.57 -17.12
CA LEU A 43 28.86 27.44 -16.23
C LEU A 43 28.12 26.28 -16.92
N PHE A 44 27.57 26.49 -18.11
CA PHE A 44 26.89 25.45 -18.88
C PHE A 44 27.88 24.38 -19.34
N ASP A 45 27.70 23.17 -18.83
CA ASP A 45 28.59 22.04 -19.01
C ASP A 45 27.75 20.77 -19.31
N PRO A 46 27.73 20.30 -20.57
CA PRO A 46 26.94 19.14 -20.96
C PRO A 46 27.49 17.82 -20.41
N ASP A 47 28.78 17.73 -20.10
CA ASP A 47 29.38 16.50 -19.55
C ASP A 47 28.96 16.31 -18.08
N LEU A 48 28.82 17.40 -17.32
CA LEU A 48 28.22 17.36 -15.98
C LEU A 48 26.73 17.00 -16.02
N ILE A 49 25.96 17.55 -16.97
CA ILE A 49 24.55 17.19 -17.15
C ILE A 49 24.42 15.70 -17.52
N ALA A 50 25.25 15.19 -18.44
CA ALA A 50 25.27 13.78 -18.82
C ALA A 50 25.63 12.86 -17.64
N ARG A 51 26.61 13.26 -16.82
CA ARG A 51 26.98 12.56 -15.58
C ARG A 51 25.85 12.52 -14.56
N ASP A 52 25.16 13.64 -14.35
CA ASP A 52 24.01 13.72 -13.45
C ASP A 52 22.81 12.90 -13.95
N PHE A 53 22.50 12.94 -15.24
CA PHE A 53 21.44 12.12 -15.83
C PHE A 53 21.76 10.63 -15.80
N ARG A 54 23.02 10.23 -15.99
CA ARG A 54 23.47 8.85 -15.76
C ARG A 54 23.25 8.42 -14.30
N LYS A 55 23.62 9.25 -13.33
CA LYS A 55 23.34 8.98 -11.90
C LYS A 55 21.85 8.80 -11.62
N ALA A 56 20.98 9.62 -12.23
CA ALA A 56 19.54 9.50 -12.09
C ALA A 56 19.02 8.17 -12.68
N GLN A 57 19.43 7.84 -13.91
CA GLN A 57 19.11 6.57 -14.58
C GLN A 57 19.58 5.35 -13.77
N GLU A 58 20.84 5.34 -13.31
CA GLU A 58 21.43 4.26 -12.53
C GLU A 58 20.79 4.09 -11.13
N ALA A 59 20.22 5.17 -10.59
CA ALA A 59 19.42 5.16 -9.37
C ALA A 59 17.96 4.72 -9.61
N GLY A 60 17.55 4.38 -10.83
CA GLY A 60 16.22 3.90 -11.16
C GLY A 60 15.16 4.98 -11.43
N PHE A 61 15.52 6.26 -11.48
CA PHE A 61 14.60 7.30 -11.91
C PHE A 61 14.30 7.16 -13.41
N ASN A 62 13.03 7.36 -13.80
CA ASN A 62 12.58 7.32 -15.20
C ASN A 62 12.18 8.70 -15.74
N CYS A 63 12.12 9.72 -14.90
CA CYS A 63 11.93 11.10 -15.30
C CYS A 63 12.73 12.09 -14.45
N VAL A 64 12.99 13.26 -15.04
CA VAL A 64 13.56 14.44 -14.37
C VAL A 64 12.60 15.61 -14.53
N ARG A 65 12.47 16.43 -13.49
CA ARG A 65 11.86 17.76 -13.57
C ARG A 65 12.98 18.79 -13.72
N LEU A 66 12.95 19.53 -14.82
CA LEU A 66 13.98 20.46 -15.29
C LEU A 66 13.40 21.86 -15.39
N PHE A 67 14.20 22.88 -15.10
CA PHE A 67 13.73 24.25 -14.89
C PHE A 67 14.30 25.22 -15.92
N VAL A 68 13.43 26.06 -16.49
CA VAL A 68 13.83 27.22 -17.29
C VAL A 68 14.19 28.38 -16.35
N HIS A 69 15.37 28.31 -15.75
CA HIS A 69 15.89 29.42 -14.93
C HIS A 69 16.22 30.64 -15.83
N VAL A 70 16.32 31.81 -15.19
CA VAL A 70 16.53 33.14 -15.81
C VAL A 70 17.57 33.18 -16.95
N ALA A 71 18.72 32.50 -16.81
CA ALA A 71 19.75 32.50 -17.85
C ALA A 71 19.30 31.74 -19.12
N LEU A 72 18.58 30.62 -18.98
CA LEU A 72 17.99 29.91 -20.12
C LEU A 72 16.81 30.69 -20.70
N GLU A 73 15.95 31.28 -19.85
CA GLU A 73 14.83 32.13 -20.29
C GLU A 73 15.31 33.23 -21.26
N GLN A 74 16.41 33.91 -20.92
CA GLN A 74 17.02 34.94 -21.76
C GLN A 74 17.52 34.43 -23.12
N ASP A 75 18.10 33.22 -23.16
CA ASP A 75 18.53 32.58 -24.39
C ASP A 75 17.32 32.20 -25.26
N LEU A 76 16.32 31.54 -24.68
CA LEU A 76 15.10 31.11 -25.37
C LEU A 76 14.32 32.31 -25.95
N ARG A 77 14.21 33.42 -25.21
CA ARG A 77 13.63 34.68 -25.73
C ARG A 77 14.37 35.19 -26.97
N ARG A 78 15.69 35.03 -27.05
CA ARG A 78 16.54 35.38 -28.21
C ARG A 78 16.51 34.36 -29.36
N ASN A 79 15.70 33.29 -29.28
CA ASN A 79 15.69 32.13 -30.18
C ASN A 79 16.93 31.22 -30.06
N ASN A 80 17.71 31.33 -28.99
CA ASN A 80 18.83 30.43 -28.72
C ASN A 80 18.34 29.22 -27.91
N PHE A 81 18.11 28.09 -28.58
CA PHE A 81 17.65 26.84 -27.95
C PHE A 81 18.78 25.84 -27.65
N ALA A 82 20.02 26.11 -28.08
CA ALA A 82 21.09 25.11 -28.14
C ALA A 82 21.34 24.38 -26.81
N LYS A 83 21.30 25.09 -25.68
CA LYS A 83 21.49 24.50 -24.34
C LYS A 83 20.36 23.55 -23.95
N LEU A 84 19.11 23.93 -24.22
CA LEU A 84 17.94 23.11 -23.91
C LEU A 84 17.85 21.91 -24.86
N ASP A 85 18.12 22.10 -26.15
CA ASP A 85 18.23 20.99 -27.12
C ASP A 85 19.26 19.95 -26.67
N GLN A 86 20.43 20.40 -26.22
CA GLN A 86 21.50 19.51 -25.74
C GLN A 86 21.08 18.79 -24.45
N ALA A 87 20.48 19.49 -23.48
CA ALA A 87 19.97 18.87 -22.26
C ALA A 87 18.86 17.82 -22.56
N LEU A 88 17.93 18.11 -23.46
CA LEU A 88 16.88 17.16 -23.87
C LEU A 88 17.47 15.95 -24.62
N SER A 89 18.52 16.13 -25.43
CA SER A 89 19.25 15.01 -26.05
C SER A 89 19.88 14.11 -24.99
N LEU A 90 20.58 14.69 -24.00
CA LEU A 90 21.22 13.93 -22.93
C LEU A 90 20.19 13.18 -22.06
N ALA A 91 19.02 13.77 -21.80
CA ALA A 91 17.94 13.09 -21.11
C ALA A 91 17.44 11.88 -21.93
N GLN A 92 17.28 12.03 -23.25
CA GLN A 92 16.90 10.95 -24.16
C GLN A 92 17.92 9.81 -24.18
N ASP A 93 19.22 10.14 -24.26
CA ASP A 93 20.32 9.17 -24.27
C ASP A 93 20.38 8.34 -22.97
N HIS A 94 20.01 8.96 -21.85
CA HIS A 94 19.84 8.32 -20.54
C HIS A 94 18.43 7.77 -20.28
N GLN A 95 17.56 7.74 -21.29
CA GLN A 95 16.17 7.21 -21.21
C GLN A 95 15.29 7.89 -20.14
N LEU A 96 15.61 9.15 -19.81
CA LEU A 96 14.87 9.98 -18.86
C LEU A 96 13.83 10.82 -19.59
N LYS A 97 12.58 10.75 -19.10
CA LYS A 97 11.54 11.71 -19.46
C LYS A 97 11.79 13.06 -18.81
N VAL A 98 11.40 14.15 -19.46
CA VAL A 98 11.54 15.52 -18.95
C VAL A 98 10.17 16.13 -18.71
N MET A 99 9.91 16.52 -17.48
CA MET A 99 8.92 17.54 -17.16
C MET A 99 9.65 18.88 -17.18
N LEU A 100 9.21 19.83 -17.99
CA LEU A 100 9.86 21.13 -18.12
C LEU A 100 9.03 22.21 -17.41
N ALA A 101 9.58 22.78 -16.34
CA ALA A 101 9.00 23.90 -15.62
C ALA A 101 9.33 25.22 -16.34
N PHE A 102 8.30 25.92 -16.84
CA PHE A 102 8.46 27.10 -17.70
C PHE A 102 8.83 28.39 -16.94
N ASN A 103 8.14 28.70 -15.83
CA ASN A 103 8.21 30.03 -15.21
C ASN A 103 8.74 30.00 -13.76
N ASP A 104 9.94 29.49 -13.54
CA ASP A 104 10.60 29.53 -12.22
C ASP A 104 10.99 30.97 -11.80
N ALA A 105 11.02 31.91 -12.75
CA ALA A 105 11.28 33.33 -12.50
C ALA A 105 10.02 34.13 -12.07
N HIS A 106 8.85 33.49 -11.97
CA HIS A 106 7.58 34.11 -11.54
C HIS A 106 7.21 35.39 -12.30
N GLY A 107 7.36 35.38 -13.63
CA GLY A 107 7.04 36.52 -14.49
C GLY A 107 5.57 36.94 -14.41
N LEU A 108 5.30 38.16 -13.94
CA LEU A 108 3.91 38.64 -13.74
C LEU A 108 3.18 39.07 -15.02
N ASN A 109 3.87 39.30 -16.14
CA ASN A 109 3.22 39.66 -17.40
C ASN A 109 2.87 38.38 -18.17
N LEU A 110 1.63 37.92 -18.03
CA LEU A 110 1.23 36.60 -18.50
C LEU A 110 1.31 36.47 -20.03
N GLY A 111 1.11 37.55 -20.78
CA GLY A 111 1.33 37.54 -22.23
C GLY A 111 2.79 37.25 -22.61
N ARG A 112 3.75 37.91 -21.95
CA ARG A 112 5.19 37.63 -22.15
C ARG A 112 5.62 36.27 -21.63
N VAL A 113 4.91 35.68 -20.68
CA VAL A 113 5.16 34.32 -20.21
C VAL A 113 4.60 33.34 -21.23
N SER A 114 3.32 33.44 -21.61
CA SER A 114 2.69 32.50 -22.54
C SER A 114 3.22 32.60 -23.98
N ASP A 115 3.71 33.76 -24.42
CA ASP A 115 4.52 33.90 -25.65
C ASP A 115 5.77 33.01 -25.63
N LEU A 116 6.42 32.87 -24.47
CA LEU A 116 7.61 32.02 -24.30
C LEU A 116 7.21 30.55 -24.15
N ASP A 117 6.19 30.26 -23.33
CA ASP A 117 5.63 28.91 -23.14
C ASP A 117 5.25 28.29 -24.50
N ALA A 118 4.45 29.00 -25.30
CA ALA A 118 4.01 28.57 -26.63
C ALA A 118 5.18 28.37 -27.60
N LYS A 119 6.21 29.24 -27.53
CA LYS A 119 7.41 29.13 -28.35
C LYS A 119 8.27 27.92 -27.99
N ILE A 120 8.34 27.55 -26.72
CA ILE A 120 9.01 26.32 -26.27
C ILE A 120 8.19 25.11 -26.72
N ALA A 121 6.87 25.13 -26.51
CA ALA A 121 5.97 24.04 -26.91
C ALA A 121 5.98 23.80 -28.42
N GLU A 122 5.96 24.84 -29.26
CA GLU A 122 6.01 24.71 -30.73
C GLU A 122 7.29 24.01 -31.20
N ARG A 123 8.43 24.25 -30.54
CA ARG A 123 9.69 23.58 -30.85
C ARG A 123 9.69 22.10 -30.48
N TYR A 124 9.06 21.74 -29.35
CA TYR A 124 9.19 20.42 -28.75
C TYR A 124 7.91 19.55 -28.80
N LYS A 125 6.84 20.00 -29.48
CA LYS A 125 5.55 19.28 -29.59
C LYS A 125 5.69 17.82 -30.06
N ASP A 126 6.61 17.56 -30.99
CA ASP A 126 6.90 16.23 -31.53
C ASP A 126 8.10 15.54 -30.84
N VAL A 127 8.64 16.10 -29.75
CA VAL A 127 9.78 15.54 -29.00
C VAL A 127 9.27 14.74 -27.80
N PRO A 128 9.20 13.39 -27.88
CA PRO A 128 8.56 12.58 -26.84
C PRO A 128 9.37 12.51 -25.55
N THR A 129 10.63 12.97 -25.55
CA THR A 129 11.46 13.07 -24.34
C THR A 129 10.86 14.05 -23.35
N VAL A 130 10.31 15.18 -23.83
CA VAL A 130 9.43 16.03 -23.02
C VAL A 130 8.08 15.33 -22.91
N PHE A 131 7.62 15.08 -21.69
CA PHE A 131 6.33 14.42 -21.45
C PHE A 131 5.28 15.34 -20.84
N ALA A 132 5.73 16.37 -20.12
CA ALA A 132 4.86 17.35 -19.48
C ALA A 132 5.50 18.75 -19.45
N TYR A 133 4.65 19.77 -19.49
CA TYR A 133 4.98 21.15 -19.18
C TYR A 133 4.35 21.53 -17.85
N ASP A 134 5.21 21.86 -16.89
CA ASP A 134 4.80 22.46 -15.64
C ASP A 134 4.78 23.99 -15.85
N LEU A 135 3.60 24.58 -15.81
CA LEU A 135 3.43 25.99 -16.13
C LEU A 135 4.19 26.87 -15.14
N GLU A 136 4.10 26.63 -13.83
CA GLU A 136 4.81 27.42 -12.84
C GLU A 136 5.18 26.59 -11.63
N ASN A 137 6.43 26.73 -11.22
CA ASN A 137 6.90 26.23 -9.94
C ASN A 137 6.29 27.09 -8.83
N GLU A 138 5.55 26.47 -7.90
CA GLU A 138 5.06 27.08 -6.66
C GLU A 138 4.42 28.49 -6.74
N PRO A 139 3.48 28.76 -7.67
CA PRO A 139 2.79 30.06 -7.72
C PRO A 139 1.95 30.29 -6.47
N VAL A 140 2.17 31.42 -5.79
CA VAL A 140 1.42 31.85 -4.60
C VAL A 140 0.42 32.95 -4.92
N PHE A 141 -0.42 33.35 -3.94
CA PHE A 141 -1.46 34.40 -4.09
C PHE A 141 -1.00 35.63 -4.90
N TYR A 142 0.24 36.08 -4.67
CA TYR A 142 0.85 37.20 -5.39
C TYR A 142 0.90 37.01 -6.91
N ASN A 143 1.34 35.83 -7.37
CA ASN A 143 1.55 35.49 -8.78
C ASN A 143 0.25 35.55 -9.58
N LEU A 144 -0.86 35.17 -8.96
CA LEU A 144 -2.19 35.21 -9.57
C LEU A 144 -2.79 36.63 -9.48
N VAL A 145 -2.86 37.18 -8.28
CA VAL A 145 -3.67 38.39 -8.01
C VAL A 145 -2.98 39.67 -8.47
N ALA A 146 -1.64 39.72 -8.49
CA ALA A 146 -0.86 40.85 -9.00
C ALA A 146 -0.35 40.65 -10.44
N ALA A 147 -0.74 39.59 -11.14
CA ALA A 147 -0.40 39.41 -12.55
C ALA A 147 -1.02 40.49 -13.46
N ILE A 148 -0.33 40.75 -14.57
CA ILE A 148 -0.81 41.56 -15.70
C ILE A 148 -1.31 40.58 -16.75
N TYR A 149 -2.64 40.51 -16.88
CA TYR A 149 -3.32 39.60 -17.80
C TYR A 149 -3.40 40.21 -19.21
N PRO A 150 -3.40 39.39 -20.29
CA PRO A 150 -3.66 39.88 -21.64
C PRO A 150 -5.14 40.26 -21.81
N ASP A 151 -5.43 41.08 -22.83
CA ASP A 151 -6.81 41.40 -23.22
C ASP A 151 -7.62 40.12 -23.46
N GLY A 152 -8.83 40.08 -22.89
CA GLY A 152 -9.73 38.91 -22.95
C GLY A 152 -9.67 37.98 -21.73
N TYR A 153 -8.64 38.09 -20.87
CA TYR A 153 -8.47 37.25 -19.68
C TYR A 153 -8.65 38.06 -18.39
N LEU A 154 -9.87 38.50 -18.09
CA LEU A 154 -10.15 39.32 -16.89
C LEU A 154 -10.33 38.44 -15.63
N PRO A 155 -9.42 38.46 -14.65
CA PRO A 155 -9.56 37.69 -13.42
C PRO A 155 -10.60 38.35 -12.47
N PRO A 156 -11.56 37.60 -11.92
CA PRO A 156 -12.56 38.13 -10.99
C PRO A 156 -12.00 38.88 -9.77
N VAL A 157 -10.80 38.49 -9.27
CA VAL A 157 -10.16 39.14 -8.12
C VAL A 157 -9.71 40.58 -8.38
N GLN A 158 -9.50 40.97 -9.64
CA GLN A 158 -9.15 42.35 -10.04
C GLN A 158 -10.40 43.20 -10.33
N THR A 159 -11.58 42.76 -9.87
CA THR A 159 -12.86 43.45 -10.05
C THR A 159 -13.50 43.80 -8.70
N SER A 160 -14.61 44.56 -8.73
CA SER A 160 -15.30 44.97 -7.51
C SER A 160 -15.99 43.84 -6.74
N GLN A 161 -16.15 42.64 -7.32
CA GLN A 161 -16.96 41.53 -6.76
C GLN A 161 -16.72 41.26 -5.26
N LEU A 162 -15.47 41.20 -4.81
CA LEU A 162 -15.15 40.94 -3.40
C LEU A 162 -15.52 42.13 -2.49
N VAL A 163 -15.33 43.36 -2.96
CA VAL A 163 -15.64 44.59 -2.22
C VAL A 163 -17.16 44.81 -2.17
N ASP A 164 -17.87 44.53 -3.26
CA ASP A 164 -19.32 44.66 -3.35
C ASP A 164 -20.04 43.63 -2.46
N HIS A 165 -19.47 42.43 -2.29
CA HIS A 165 -20.02 41.38 -1.45
C HIS A 165 -19.59 41.48 0.03
N TYR A 166 -18.29 41.65 0.30
CA TYR A 166 -17.73 41.59 1.66
C TYR A 166 -17.42 42.96 2.29
N GLY A 167 -17.69 44.05 1.57
CA GLY A 167 -17.37 45.42 2.00
C GLY A 167 -15.90 45.80 1.87
N VAL A 168 -15.64 47.10 2.00
CA VAL A 168 -14.29 47.68 1.96
C VAL A 168 -13.56 47.40 3.27
N ARG A 169 -12.41 46.71 3.20
CA ARG A 169 -11.47 46.48 4.32
C ARG A 169 -10.36 47.54 4.37
N VAL A 170 -9.92 48.00 3.20
CA VAL A 170 -8.86 49.00 3.03
C VAL A 170 -9.37 50.05 2.07
N SER A 171 -9.39 51.31 2.50
CA SER A 171 -9.96 52.40 1.71
C SER A 171 -9.14 52.70 0.45
N ARG A 172 -9.73 53.35 -0.56
CA ARG A 172 -9.00 53.79 -1.77
C ARG A 172 -7.82 54.71 -1.45
N GLN A 173 -7.97 55.61 -0.47
CA GLN A 173 -6.88 56.46 -0.01
C GLN A 173 -5.76 55.65 0.64
N GLU A 174 -6.12 54.73 1.54
CA GLU A 174 -5.16 53.86 2.24
C GLU A 174 -4.42 52.94 1.24
N ALA A 175 -5.11 52.39 0.24
CA ALA A 175 -4.50 51.61 -0.83
C ALA A 175 -3.44 52.43 -1.59
N LEU A 176 -3.74 53.69 -1.95
CA LEU A 176 -2.78 54.60 -2.58
C LEU A 176 -1.59 54.93 -1.66
N GLU A 177 -1.82 55.08 -0.35
CA GLU A 177 -0.75 55.31 0.63
C GLU A 177 0.14 54.07 0.80
N LEU A 178 -0.44 52.87 0.86
CA LEU A 178 0.28 51.60 0.87
C LEU A 178 1.10 51.41 -0.41
N GLN A 179 0.56 51.79 -1.57
CA GLN A 179 1.27 51.71 -2.86
C GLN A 179 2.45 52.69 -2.89
N ARG A 180 2.24 53.97 -2.52
CA ARG A 180 3.31 54.98 -2.39
C ARG A 180 4.44 54.51 -1.44
N ASN A 181 4.07 53.84 -0.35
CA ASN A 181 4.99 53.28 0.63
C ASN A 181 5.56 51.89 0.25
N ARG A 182 5.33 51.43 -0.99
CA ARG A 182 5.82 50.14 -1.54
C ARG A 182 5.40 48.92 -0.71
N LYS A 183 4.24 48.98 -0.07
CA LYS A 183 3.61 47.87 0.69
C LYS A 183 2.67 47.01 -0.15
N ILE A 184 2.22 47.54 -1.29
CA ILE A 184 1.51 46.80 -2.35
C ILE A 184 2.13 47.16 -3.71
N PRO A 185 1.87 46.39 -4.79
CA PRO A 185 2.68 46.45 -6.00
C PRO A 185 2.55 47.78 -6.77
N LEU A 186 3.69 48.26 -7.29
CA LEU A 186 3.78 49.56 -7.97
C LEU A 186 3.31 49.53 -9.43
N HIS A 187 3.20 48.35 -10.05
CA HIS A 187 2.83 48.20 -11.45
C HIS A 187 1.32 48.11 -11.68
N LEU A 188 0.54 47.93 -10.61
CA LEU A 188 -0.92 47.93 -10.66
C LEU A 188 -1.44 49.36 -10.74
N ASP A 189 -2.50 49.61 -11.51
CA ASP A 189 -3.21 50.89 -11.46
C ASP A 189 -3.95 51.07 -10.13
N ALA A 190 -4.55 52.26 -9.94
CA ALA A 190 -5.19 52.62 -8.67
C ALA A 190 -6.44 51.78 -8.32
N ASP A 191 -7.13 51.22 -9.32
CA ASP A 191 -8.29 50.36 -9.11
C ASP A 191 -7.84 48.94 -8.79
N THR A 192 -6.95 48.36 -9.60
CA THR A 192 -6.41 47.01 -9.37
C THR A 192 -5.62 46.94 -8.07
N ALA A 193 -4.87 47.99 -7.69
CA ALA A 193 -4.18 48.06 -6.39
C ALA A 193 -5.17 48.08 -5.21
N PHE A 194 -6.31 48.77 -5.36
CA PHE A 194 -7.39 48.79 -4.37
C PHE A 194 -8.07 47.42 -4.24
N TYR A 195 -8.36 46.72 -5.35
CA TYR A 195 -8.91 45.37 -5.31
C TYR A 195 -7.92 44.35 -4.74
N TYR A 196 -6.65 44.40 -5.16
CA TYR A 196 -5.56 43.55 -4.66
C TYR A 196 -5.47 43.56 -3.13
N ILE A 197 -5.44 44.75 -2.51
CA ILE A 197 -5.26 44.83 -1.04
C ILE A 197 -6.50 44.40 -0.27
N ASN A 198 -7.71 44.66 -0.79
CA ASN A 198 -8.94 44.17 -0.18
C ASN A 198 -9.05 42.64 -0.30
N ALA A 199 -8.70 42.07 -1.45
CA ALA A 199 -8.62 40.63 -1.66
C ALA A 199 -7.59 39.96 -0.74
N LEU A 200 -6.40 40.56 -0.58
CA LEU A 200 -5.36 40.06 0.32
C LEU A 200 -5.81 40.06 1.79
N ARG A 201 -6.49 41.11 2.27
CA ARG A 201 -7.03 41.14 3.64
C ARG A 201 -8.10 40.06 3.85
N LEU A 202 -9.04 39.94 2.92
CA LEU A 202 -10.09 38.93 2.95
C LEU A 202 -9.51 37.49 2.89
N PHE A 203 -8.47 37.26 2.09
CA PHE A 203 -7.77 35.97 2.01
C PHE A 203 -7.08 35.58 3.33
N LEU A 204 -6.48 36.54 4.04
CA LEU A 204 -5.87 36.27 5.35
C LEU A 204 -6.90 35.92 6.43
N GLU A 205 -8.10 36.53 6.38
CA GLU A 205 -9.22 36.15 7.26
C GLU A 205 -9.74 34.74 6.93
N TYR A 206 -9.79 34.38 5.65
CA TYR A 206 -10.17 33.06 5.17
C TYR A 206 -9.17 31.96 5.58
N ASP A 207 -7.87 32.18 5.36
CA ASP A 207 -6.80 31.27 5.80
C ASP A 207 -6.82 31.11 7.34
N GLN A 208 -7.06 32.18 8.10
CA GLN A 208 -7.24 32.07 9.55
C GLN A 208 -8.45 31.18 9.92
N ALA A 209 -9.59 31.32 9.24
CA ALA A 209 -10.76 30.47 9.47
C ALA A 209 -10.50 29.00 9.10
N ALA A 210 -9.82 28.74 7.97
CA ALA A 210 -9.41 27.41 7.55
C ALA A 210 -8.47 26.75 8.57
N ASN A 211 -7.45 27.48 9.04
CA ASN A 211 -6.51 27.01 10.05
C ASN A 211 -7.21 26.70 11.39
N LEU A 212 -8.23 27.48 11.78
CA LEU A 212 -9.04 27.17 12.97
C LEU A 212 -9.85 25.88 12.80
N PHE A 213 -10.36 25.57 11.60
CA PHE A 213 -11.05 24.30 11.31
C PHE A 213 -10.10 23.10 11.27
N ILE A 214 -8.93 23.26 10.65
CA ILE A 214 -7.89 22.22 10.54
C ILE A 214 -7.42 21.80 11.93
N ASN A 215 -7.13 22.76 12.80
CA ASN A 215 -6.64 22.51 14.16
C ASN A 215 -7.65 21.78 15.08
N GLN A 216 -8.93 21.62 14.67
CA GLN A 216 -9.93 20.87 15.43
C GLN A 216 -9.90 19.35 15.18
N GLY A 217 -9.19 18.86 14.16
CA GLY A 217 -9.24 17.43 13.80
C GLY A 217 -7.98 16.93 13.11
N LYS A 218 -7.46 15.79 13.56
CA LYS A 218 -6.30 15.13 12.92
C LYS A 218 -6.60 14.77 11.48
N GLY A 219 -5.66 15.05 10.57
CA GLY A 219 -5.78 14.71 9.15
C GLY A 219 -6.71 15.62 8.34
N LYS A 220 -7.34 16.64 8.95
CA LYS A 220 -8.07 17.66 8.20
C LYS A 220 -7.11 18.53 7.40
N THR A 221 -7.55 18.93 6.22
CA THR A 221 -6.88 19.89 5.33
C THR A 221 -7.79 21.07 5.03
N ILE A 222 -7.27 22.08 4.32
CA ILE A 222 -8.11 23.17 3.81
C ILE A 222 -9.13 22.70 2.76
N VAL A 223 -8.87 21.59 2.05
CA VAL A 223 -9.85 21.01 1.12
C VAL A 223 -11.08 20.52 1.88
N ASP A 224 -10.86 19.89 3.04
CA ASP A 224 -11.95 19.45 3.91
C ASP A 224 -12.72 20.63 4.53
N PHE A 225 -12.08 21.80 4.71
CA PHE A 225 -12.75 23.05 5.07
C PHE A 225 -13.58 23.61 3.92
N MET A 226 -13.02 23.72 2.70
CA MET A 226 -13.73 24.21 1.50
C MET A 226 -15.02 23.42 1.21
N LEU A 227 -15.03 22.13 1.56
CA LEU A 227 -16.15 21.21 1.38
C LEU A 227 -17.12 21.18 2.58
N SER A 228 -16.85 21.89 3.68
CA SER A 228 -17.66 21.88 4.89
C SER A 228 -18.63 23.05 4.98
N ALA A 229 -19.63 22.95 5.85
CA ALA A 229 -20.63 24.02 6.04
C ALA A 229 -20.00 25.31 6.60
N GLU A 230 -18.89 25.20 7.34
CA GLU A 230 -18.12 26.32 7.87
C GLU A 230 -17.47 27.18 6.77
N ALA A 231 -17.31 26.67 5.54
CA ALA A 231 -16.88 27.46 4.39
C ALA A 231 -17.99 28.32 3.76
N GLN A 232 -19.27 28.18 4.16
CA GLN A 232 -20.39 28.92 3.58
C GLN A 232 -20.19 30.46 3.53
N PRO A 233 -19.62 31.14 4.56
CA PRO A 233 -19.33 32.58 4.48
C PRO A 233 -18.30 32.93 3.41
N TRP A 234 -17.48 31.96 2.98
CA TRP A 234 -16.33 32.14 2.10
C TRP A 234 -16.59 31.72 0.65
N TYR A 235 -17.78 31.18 0.33
CA TYR A 235 -18.09 30.69 -1.02
C TYR A 235 -17.89 31.75 -2.13
N THR A 236 -18.22 33.02 -1.88
CA THR A 236 -17.97 34.10 -2.85
C THR A 236 -16.47 34.34 -3.07
N LEU A 237 -15.66 34.30 -1.99
CA LEU A 237 -14.20 34.37 -2.11
C LEU A 237 -13.66 33.15 -2.89
N ILE A 238 -14.05 31.94 -2.51
CA ILE A 238 -13.59 30.70 -3.15
C ILE A 238 -13.91 30.71 -4.64
N GLY A 239 -15.13 31.12 -5.05
CA GLY A 239 -15.51 31.26 -6.45
C GLY A 239 -14.72 32.35 -7.21
N VAL A 240 -14.38 33.47 -6.56
CA VAL A 240 -13.52 34.50 -7.15
C VAL A 240 -12.07 34.01 -7.32
N LEU A 241 -11.54 33.25 -6.36
CA LEU A 241 -10.21 32.64 -6.47
C LEU A 241 -10.20 31.57 -7.57
N ASP A 242 -11.23 30.73 -7.67
CA ASP A 242 -11.38 29.70 -8.70
C ASP A 242 -11.43 30.31 -10.12
N GLY A 243 -12.30 31.29 -10.35
CA GLY A 243 -12.35 32.01 -11.63
C GLY A 243 -11.07 32.83 -11.93
N THR A 244 -10.28 33.17 -10.91
CA THR A 244 -8.97 33.80 -11.09
C THR A 244 -7.91 32.78 -11.51
N VAL A 245 -7.93 31.57 -10.94
CA VAL A 245 -7.13 30.43 -11.41
C VAL A 245 -7.55 30.07 -12.84
N GLU A 246 -8.84 30.04 -13.18
CA GLU A 246 -9.30 29.80 -14.55
C GLU A 246 -8.73 30.84 -15.53
N ALA A 247 -8.88 32.13 -15.24
CA ALA A 247 -8.34 33.20 -16.08
C ALA A 247 -6.80 33.10 -16.22
N TRP A 248 -6.10 32.74 -15.15
CA TRP A 248 -4.64 32.59 -15.13
C TRP A 248 -4.17 31.38 -15.94
N LEU A 249 -4.85 30.23 -15.78
CA LEU A 249 -4.61 29.02 -16.57
C LEU A 249 -4.87 29.31 -18.05
N ARG A 250 -6.04 29.83 -18.40
CA ARG A 250 -6.42 30.12 -19.80
C ARG A 250 -5.47 31.08 -20.50
N ALA A 251 -5.00 32.13 -19.83
CA ALA A 251 -4.01 33.06 -20.38
C ALA A 251 -2.68 32.38 -20.79
N ARG A 252 -2.43 31.17 -20.29
CA ARG A 252 -1.23 30.36 -20.56
C ARG A 252 -1.51 29.10 -21.38
N THR A 253 -2.65 28.44 -21.18
CA THR A 253 -3.02 27.21 -21.88
C THR A 253 -3.66 27.45 -23.24
N ASP A 254 -4.44 28.53 -23.45
CA ASP A 254 -5.05 28.84 -24.75
C ASP A 254 -3.95 28.98 -25.86
N PRO A 255 -2.79 29.66 -25.63
CA PRO A 255 -1.66 29.67 -26.60
C PRO A 255 -0.99 28.31 -26.82
N LEU A 256 -0.85 27.48 -25.77
CA LEU A 256 -0.28 26.13 -25.86
C LEU A 256 -1.17 25.17 -26.66
N GLN A 257 -2.49 25.32 -26.52
CA GLN A 257 -3.48 24.59 -27.31
C GLN A 257 -3.47 25.02 -28.79
N ALA A 258 -3.31 26.32 -29.06
CA ALA A 258 -3.21 26.84 -30.43
C ALA A 258 -1.98 26.30 -31.21
N VAL A 259 -0.90 25.96 -30.48
CA VAL A 259 0.31 25.29 -31.00
C VAL A 259 0.06 23.81 -31.37
N GLY A 260 -0.95 23.16 -30.79
CA GLY A 260 -1.22 21.73 -30.99
C GLY A 260 -0.24 20.80 -30.29
N SER A 261 0.33 21.24 -29.15
CA SER A 261 1.19 20.43 -28.28
C SER A 261 0.50 19.13 -27.82
N GLN A 262 1.23 18.02 -27.73
CA GLN A 262 0.74 16.74 -27.19
C GLN A 262 1.28 16.41 -25.79
N GLN A 263 2.18 17.23 -25.25
CA GLN A 263 2.72 17.10 -23.91
C GLN A 263 1.66 17.50 -22.88
N LEU A 264 1.66 16.79 -21.75
CA LEU A 264 0.70 16.99 -20.67
C LEU A 264 0.93 18.33 -19.95
N LEU A 265 -0.12 18.97 -19.46
CA LEU A 265 -0.05 20.24 -18.74
C LEU A 265 -0.33 20.06 -17.24
N ASN A 266 0.49 20.70 -16.39
CA ASN A 266 0.32 20.76 -14.95
C ASN A 266 0.77 22.11 -14.36
N VAL A 267 0.60 22.28 -13.04
CA VAL A 267 1.18 23.38 -12.25
C VAL A 267 1.78 22.78 -10.98
N GLY A 268 3.01 23.12 -10.64
CA GLY A 268 3.69 22.68 -9.42
C GLY A 268 3.20 23.41 -8.16
N TRP A 269 1.94 23.21 -7.77
CA TRP A 269 1.35 23.91 -6.60
C TRP A 269 1.93 23.44 -5.26
N ASN A 270 2.25 24.38 -4.36
CA ASN A 270 2.53 24.11 -2.94
C ASN A 270 1.35 24.52 -2.00
N TRP A 271 0.44 25.38 -2.47
CA TRP A 271 -0.71 25.87 -1.70
C TRP A 271 -2.01 25.13 -2.09
N LEU A 272 -2.53 24.28 -1.20
CA LEU A 272 -3.84 23.62 -1.36
C LEU A 272 -5.00 24.61 -1.55
N HIS A 273 -4.85 25.85 -1.06
CA HIS A 273 -5.73 26.99 -1.34
C HIS A 273 -6.08 27.16 -2.82
N PHE A 274 -5.13 26.88 -3.71
CA PHE A 274 -5.26 27.01 -5.15
C PHE A 274 -5.23 25.66 -5.87
N ALA A 275 -4.41 24.72 -5.40
CA ALA A 275 -4.27 23.39 -6.01
C ALA A 275 -5.61 22.63 -6.08
N ALA A 276 -6.45 22.77 -5.05
CA ALA A 276 -7.73 22.05 -4.96
C ALA A 276 -8.90 22.75 -5.68
N LEU A 277 -8.68 23.92 -6.30
CA LEU A 277 -9.76 24.68 -6.91
C LEU A 277 -10.23 24.04 -8.24
N PRO A 278 -11.56 24.00 -8.52
CA PRO A 278 -12.15 23.40 -9.72
C PRO A 278 -11.49 23.73 -11.06
N ALA A 279 -10.99 24.95 -11.25
CA ALA A 279 -10.33 25.41 -12.47
C ALA A 279 -9.13 24.53 -12.89
N ASN A 280 -8.44 23.89 -11.92
CA ASN A 280 -7.34 22.97 -12.22
C ASN A 280 -7.77 21.70 -12.98
N ARG A 281 -9.08 21.44 -13.17
CA ARG A 281 -9.57 20.40 -14.09
C ARG A 281 -9.21 20.64 -15.55
N MET A 282 -8.76 21.85 -15.90
CA MET A 282 -8.14 22.18 -17.18
C MET A 282 -6.75 21.54 -17.40
N LEU A 283 -6.07 21.12 -16.33
CA LEU A 283 -4.79 20.44 -16.38
C LEU A 283 -5.00 18.94 -16.69
N ASP A 284 -4.02 18.32 -17.34
CA ASP A 284 -4.08 16.89 -17.67
C ASP A 284 -3.89 16.01 -16.43
N PHE A 285 -3.05 16.46 -15.50
CA PHE A 285 -2.85 15.83 -14.20
C PHE A 285 -2.57 16.90 -13.13
N GLN A 286 -2.83 16.53 -11.88
CA GLN A 286 -2.62 17.39 -10.73
C GLN A 286 -1.23 17.17 -10.15
N GLN A 287 -0.54 18.25 -9.82
CA GLN A 287 0.74 18.20 -9.12
C GLN A 287 0.64 19.00 -7.82
N TYR A 288 1.19 18.42 -6.76
CA TYR A 288 1.25 19.07 -5.45
C TYR A 288 2.65 18.90 -4.84
N HIS A 289 3.11 19.89 -4.09
CA HIS A 289 4.41 19.96 -3.44
C HIS A 289 4.21 20.12 -1.93
N ASN A 290 4.95 19.36 -1.10
CA ASN A 290 4.96 19.60 0.34
C ASN A 290 6.21 19.05 1.04
N TYR A 291 6.72 19.83 1.99
CA TYR A 291 7.90 19.53 2.76
C TYR A 291 7.54 19.38 4.24
N ALA A 292 7.55 18.14 4.73
CA ALA A 292 7.14 17.82 6.10
C ALA A 292 8.32 17.43 6.99
N ALA A 293 8.14 17.53 8.31
CA ALA A 293 9.15 17.07 9.27
C ALA A 293 9.34 15.54 9.23
N ALA A 294 10.55 15.06 9.54
CA ALA A 294 10.87 13.62 9.65
C ALA A 294 10.20 12.99 10.89
N SER A 295 8.91 12.69 10.76
CA SER A 295 8.07 12.10 11.81
C SER A 295 6.83 11.45 11.19
N LEU A 296 6.22 10.47 11.86
CA LEU A 296 4.93 9.91 11.42
C LEU A 296 3.83 10.98 11.27
N ALA A 297 3.84 12.03 12.10
CA ALA A 297 2.90 13.14 11.97
C ALA A 297 3.11 13.93 10.67
N GLY A 298 4.36 14.26 10.34
CA GLY A 298 4.71 14.93 9.08
C GLY A 298 4.44 14.07 7.84
N PHE A 299 4.75 12.78 7.91
CA PHE A 299 4.38 11.82 6.86
C PHE A 299 2.86 11.79 6.64
N ASN A 300 2.08 11.72 7.72
CA ASN A 300 0.62 11.74 7.64
C ASN A 300 0.05 13.09 7.14
N THR A 301 0.76 14.21 7.32
CA THR A 301 0.41 15.49 6.67
C THR A 301 0.53 15.38 5.14
N ASN A 302 1.62 14.81 4.62
CA ASN A 302 1.76 14.56 3.18
C ASN A 302 0.64 13.65 2.65
N VAL A 303 0.36 12.55 3.35
CA VAL A 303 -0.75 11.63 3.02
C VAL A 303 -2.09 12.37 2.96
N ALA A 304 -2.44 13.13 4.00
CA ALA A 304 -3.70 13.87 4.06
C ALA A 304 -3.85 14.89 2.91
N HIS A 305 -2.77 15.60 2.54
CA HIS A 305 -2.78 16.54 1.42
C HIS A 305 -2.97 15.81 0.08
N LEU A 306 -2.26 14.70 -0.14
CA LEU A 306 -2.33 13.89 -1.34
C LEU A 306 -3.69 13.21 -1.54
N GLU A 307 -4.26 12.63 -0.49
CA GLU A 307 -5.61 12.08 -0.51
C GLU A 307 -6.66 13.18 -0.75
N SER A 308 -6.46 14.38 -0.22
CA SER A 308 -7.37 15.52 -0.47
C SER A 308 -7.33 15.96 -1.93
N MET A 309 -6.16 15.92 -2.58
CA MET A 309 -6.05 16.16 -4.03
C MET A 309 -6.78 15.06 -4.83
N GLN A 310 -6.63 13.78 -4.48
CA GLN A 310 -7.41 12.69 -5.11
C GLN A 310 -8.93 12.85 -4.88
N ARG A 311 -9.37 13.36 -3.72
CA ARG A 311 -10.79 13.66 -3.45
C ARG A 311 -11.32 14.83 -4.28
N ALA A 312 -10.51 15.87 -4.50
CA ALA A 312 -10.88 17.03 -5.32
C ALA A 312 -10.93 16.70 -6.83
N PHE A 313 -10.06 15.78 -7.28
CA PHE A 313 -9.89 15.40 -8.68
C PHE A 313 -9.89 13.87 -8.88
N PRO A 314 -11.03 13.17 -8.67
CA PRO A 314 -11.12 11.71 -8.76
C PRO A 314 -10.97 11.16 -10.19
N ASP A 315 -11.04 12.04 -11.19
CA ASP A 315 -10.91 11.75 -12.63
C ASP A 315 -9.69 12.46 -13.25
N HIS A 316 -8.65 12.72 -12.44
CA HIS A 316 -7.34 13.16 -12.89
C HIS A 316 -6.23 12.36 -12.18
N PRO A 317 -5.09 12.08 -12.84
CA PRO A 317 -3.93 11.51 -12.17
C PRO A 317 -3.32 12.56 -11.21
N VAL A 318 -2.70 12.11 -10.12
CA VAL A 318 -2.03 12.99 -9.13
C VAL A 318 -0.56 12.59 -8.98
N ILE A 319 0.35 13.56 -9.08
CA ILE A 319 1.80 13.41 -8.87
C ILE A 319 2.24 14.24 -7.67
N PHE A 320 3.06 13.67 -6.78
CA PHE A 320 3.72 14.45 -5.72
C PHE A 320 5.01 15.06 -6.29
N GLY A 321 4.94 16.32 -6.75
CA GLY A 321 5.93 16.95 -7.64
C GLY A 321 7.20 17.46 -6.97
N GLU A 322 7.12 17.76 -5.68
CA GLU A 322 8.29 18.02 -4.83
C GLU A 322 8.02 17.50 -3.42
N PHE A 323 8.96 16.68 -2.94
CA PHE A 323 9.02 16.22 -1.57
C PHE A 323 10.42 15.69 -1.25
N GLY A 324 10.74 15.61 0.04
CA GLY A 324 11.95 14.97 0.53
C GLY A 324 12.18 15.35 1.99
N TRP A 325 13.28 14.86 2.56
CA TRP A 325 13.69 15.23 3.91
C TRP A 325 15.14 15.68 3.94
N SER A 326 15.38 16.86 4.53
CA SER A 326 16.73 17.34 4.79
C SER A 326 17.46 16.44 5.77
N ASN A 327 18.78 16.25 5.59
CA ASN A 327 19.64 15.71 6.64
C ASN A 327 19.93 16.72 7.79
N HIS A 328 19.06 17.71 7.98
CA HIS A 328 19.13 18.76 8.99
C HIS A 328 17.72 19.06 9.56
N THR A 329 17.59 19.55 10.79
CA THR A 329 16.27 19.82 11.42
C THR A 329 15.68 21.19 11.09
N SER A 330 16.46 22.18 10.63
CA SER A 330 15.93 23.51 10.26
C SER A 330 16.87 24.29 9.35
N ALA A 331 16.34 25.31 8.66
CA ALA A 331 17.13 26.26 7.88
C ALA A 331 18.06 27.15 8.72
N ASN A 332 17.80 27.30 10.03
CA ASN A 332 18.59 28.13 10.92
C ASN A 332 19.82 27.36 11.44
N PRO A 333 21.07 27.74 11.07
CA PRO A 333 22.26 27.01 11.48
C PRO A 333 22.48 26.98 13.01
N ALA A 334 21.96 27.96 13.76
CA ALA A 334 22.11 28.02 15.21
C ALA A 334 21.22 27.01 15.97
N THR A 335 20.15 26.51 15.34
CA THR A 335 19.21 25.56 15.94
C THR A 335 19.16 24.21 15.23
N SER A 336 19.71 24.12 14.03
CA SER A 336 19.73 22.88 13.25
C SER A 336 20.59 21.81 13.92
N GLN A 337 20.05 20.61 14.00
CA GLN A 337 20.76 19.36 14.31
C GLN A 337 20.83 18.51 13.03
N PRO A 338 21.84 17.62 12.88
CA PRO A 338 21.89 16.68 11.77
C PRO A 338 20.81 15.59 11.92
N ILE A 339 20.29 15.11 10.79
CA ILE A 339 19.35 13.99 10.67
C ILE A 339 20.05 12.88 9.84
N PRO A 340 20.18 11.65 10.36
CA PRO A 340 20.83 10.53 9.65
C PRO A 340 20.25 10.27 8.25
N VAL A 341 21.11 9.80 7.32
CA VAL A 341 20.73 9.58 5.91
C VAL A 341 19.86 8.34 5.72
N GLU A 342 20.00 7.38 6.62
CA GLU A 342 19.16 6.18 6.76
C GLU A 342 17.73 6.58 7.12
N LEU A 343 17.59 7.59 7.99
CA LEU A 343 16.30 8.09 8.44
C LEU A 343 15.59 8.89 7.35
N THR A 344 16.26 9.79 6.63
CA THR A 344 15.63 10.51 5.51
C THR A 344 15.26 9.55 4.38
N ALA A 345 16.12 8.58 4.06
CA ALA A 345 15.82 7.54 3.07
C ALA A 345 14.59 6.69 3.43
N LEU A 346 14.36 6.42 4.72
CA LEU A 346 13.16 5.72 5.20
C LEU A 346 11.87 6.49 4.88
N TYR A 347 11.80 7.79 5.19
CA TYR A 347 10.62 8.62 4.88
C TYR A 347 10.40 8.77 3.36
N GLU A 348 11.47 8.88 2.58
CA GLU A 348 11.42 8.99 1.13
C GLU A 348 10.93 7.69 0.48
N ALA A 349 11.46 6.55 0.90
CA ALA A 349 11.03 5.23 0.44
C ALA A 349 9.58 4.92 0.85
N ALA A 350 9.18 5.27 2.08
CA ALA A 350 7.80 5.18 2.54
C ALA A 350 6.84 6.02 1.69
N THR A 351 7.28 7.20 1.23
CA THR A 351 6.46 8.08 0.38
C THR A 351 6.24 7.47 -0.99
N TYR A 352 7.31 6.98 -1.64
CA TYR A 352 7.18 6.26 -2.91
C TYR A 352 6.30 5.00 -2.77
N ALA A 353 6.46 4.24 -1.69
CA ALA A 353 5.65 3.07 -1.38
C ALA A 353 4.15 3.40 -1.19
N PHE A 354 3.84 4.48 -0.47
CA PHE A 354 2.47 4.98 -0.31
C PHE A 354 1.85 5.41 -1.65
N LEU A 355 2.59 6.22 -2.43
CA LEU A 355 2.14 6.70 -3.75
C LEU A 355 1.84 5.51 -4.68
N ARG A 356 2.72 4.50 -4.67
CA ARG A 356 2.59 3.29 -5.47
C ARG A 356 1.41 2.42 -5.05
N ALA A 357 1.20 2.22 -3.75
CA ALA A 357 0.07 1.44 -3.24
C ALA A 357 -1.29 2.06 -3.59
N ASN A 358 -1.40 3.39 -3.52
CA ASN A 358 -2.66 4.14 -3.61
C ASN A 358 -2.92 4.76 -5.01
N ARG A 359 -2.34 4.16 -6.06
CA ARG A 359 -2.57 4.52 -7.48
C ARG A 359 -2.36 6.00 -7.79
N PHE A 360 -1.36 6.63 -7.18
CA PHE A 360 -0.86 7.92 -7.66
C PHE A 360 -0.09 7.72 -8.98
N ALA A 361 0.00 8.77 -9.80
CA ALA A 361 0.74 8.73 -11.06
C ALA A 361 2.27 8.79 -10.87
N GLY A 362 2.74 9.14 -9.68
CA GLY A 362 4.14 9.05 -9.29
C GLY A 362 4.55 10.06 -8.23
N GLY A 363 5.86 10.16 -8.02
CA GLY A 363 6.49 11.12 -7.13
C GLY A 363 7.81 11.61 -7.72
N ILE A 364 8.07 12.91 -7.59
CA ILE A 364 9.28 13.56 -8.07
C ILE A 364 10.01 14.12 -6.85
N LYS A 365 11.07 13.42 -6.42
CA LYS A 365 11.82 13.80 -5.23
C LYS A 365 12.57 15.12 -5.46
N TRP A 366 12.63 15.96 -4.44
CA TRP A 366 13.65 17.00 -4.30
C TRP A 366 14.82 16.42 -3.49
N VAL A 367 16.06 16.38 -3.98
CA VAL A 367 16.61 16.77 -5.29
C VAL A 367 17.70 15.74 -5.66
N LEU A 368 18.22 15.71 -6.90
CA LEU A 368 19.22 14.71 -7.30
C LEU A 368 20.51 14.79 -6.45
N ASN A 369 21.10 15.97 -6.31
CA ASN A 369 22.36 16.19 -5.61
C ASN A 369 22.15 17.09 -4.41
N ASP A 370 22.91 16.88 -3.32
CA ASP A 370 23.11 17.91 -2.30
C ASP A 370 23.69 19.18 -2.95
N LEU A 371 23.36 20.35 -2.45
CA LEU A 371 23.60 21.62 -3.12
C LEU A 371 24.67 22.42 -2.37
N ALA A 372 25.81 22.69 -3.01
CA ALA A 372 26.88 23.51 -2.43
C ALA A 372 26.55 25.01 -2.45
N ILE A 373 25.64 25.42 -3.34
CA ILE A 373 25.09 26.77 -3.43
C ILE A 373 23.58 26.67 -3.20
N THR A 374 23.07 27.28 -2.14
CA THR A 374 21.64 27.52 -1.92
C THR A 374 21.44 28.68 -0.95
N HIS A 375 20.31 29.37 -1.07
CA HIS A 375 19.87 30.40 -0.11
C HIS A 375 19.25 29.78 1.16
N ASN A 376 18.86 28.50 1.11
CA ASN A 376 18.27 27.77 2.22
C ASN A 376 19.17 26.58 2.64
N PRO A 377 19.93 26.68 3.74
CA PRO A 377 20.77 25.59 4.24
C PRO A 377 20.02 24.28 4.54
N TYR A 378 18.70 24.34 4.72
CA TYR A 378 17.85 23.15 4.83
C TYR A 378 17.83 22.35 3.53
N GLU A 379 17.63 23.01 2.38
CA GLU A 379 17.56 22.40 1.05
C GLU A 379 18.90 21.82 0.58
N ALA A 380 20.02 22.33 1.09
CA ALA A 380 21.37 21.88 0.73
C ALA A 380 21.58 20.37 0.89
N ASN A 381 20.80 19.72 1.76
CA ASN A 381 21.02 18.35 2.22
C ASN A 381 19.90 17.37 1.82
N PHE A 382 19.13 17.69 0.77
CA PHE A 382 18.03 16.85 0.24
C PHE A 382 18.46 15.84 -0.84
N GLY A 383 19.71 15.85 -1.27
CA GLY A 383 20.22 15.05 -2.39
C GLY A 383 20.02 13.55 -2.24
N VAL A 384 19.81 12.85 -3.36
CA VAL A 384 20.06 11.40 -3.48
C VAL A 384 21.56 11.10 -3.37
N PHE A 385 22.39 12.02 -3.85
CA PHE A 385 23.85 11.98 -3.74
C PHE A 385 24.34 13.16 -2.90
N LYS A 386 25.34 12.92 -2.04
CA LYS A 386 26.09 13.98 -1.35
C LYS A 386 27.00 14.73 -2.31
N LEU A 387 27.53 15.87 -1.87
CA LEU A 387 28.62 16.56 -2.55
C LEU A 387 29.77 15.58 -2.86
N GLY A 388 30.28 15.61 -4.09
CA GLY A 388 31.26 14.62 -4.56
C GLY A 388 30.68 13.25 -4.94
N ASP A 389 29.39 13.18 -5.29
CA ASP A 389 28.69 12.00 -5.85
C ASP A 389 28.60 10.77 -4.94
N GLN A 390 28.79 10.90 -3.62
CA GLN A 390 28.59 9.76 -2.70
C GLN A 390 27.09 9.45 -2.57
N PRO A 391 26.61 8.25 -2.92
CA PRO A 391 25.18 7.91 -2.82
C PRO A 391 24.72 7.86 -1.36
N LYS A 392 23.48 8.33 -1.10
CA LYS A 392 22.74 8.07 0.15
C LYS A 392 21.90 6.80 0.00
N PRO A 393 21.42 6.16 1.10
CA PRO A 393 20.69 4.88 1.04
C PRO A 393 19.46 4.87 0.13
N ILE A 394 18.79 6.02 -0.07
CA ILE A 394 17.67 6.18 -1.00
C ILE A 394 18.03 5.80 -2.46
N ARG A 395 19.29 5.98 -2.88
CA ARG A 395 19.77 5.62 -4.23
C ARG A 395 19.57 4.14 -4.55
N GLU A 396 19.81 3.26 -3.57
CA GLU A 396 19.64 1.80 -3.73
C GLU A 396 18.16 1.40 -3.69
N LEU A 397 17.38 2.06 -2.82
CA LEU A 397 15.94 1.82 -2.69
C LEU A 397 15.20 2.17 -3.98
N MET A 398 15.51 3.31 -4.60
CA MET A 398 14.97 3.71 -5.90
C MET A 398 15.38 2.75 -7.01
N GLN A 399 16.64 2.29 -7.03
CA GLN A 399 17.11 1.31 -8.02
C GLN A 399 16.35 -0.01 -7.88
N ARG A 400 16.09 -0.44 -6.64
CA ARG A 400 15.33 -1.67 -6.35
C ARG A 400 13.85 -1.54 -6.70
N PHE A 401 13.20 -0.41 -6.37
CA PHE A 401 11.82 -0.14 -6.75
C PHE A 401 11.63 -0.16 -8.28
N HIS A 402 12.56 0.44 -9.03
CA HIS A 402 12.57 0.39 -10.49
C HIS A 402 12.65 -1.05 -11.04
N GLN A 403 13.44 -1.92 -10.42
CA GLN A 403 13.66 -3.31 -10.86
C GLN A 403 12.53 -4.27 -10.43
N GLU A 404 11.90 -4.02 -9.28
CA GLU A 404 11.01 -4.98 -8.63
C GLU A 404 9.52 -4.64 -8.74
N TRP A 405 9.15 -3.38 -9.03
CA TRP A 405 7.75 -2.99 -9.21
C TRP A 405 7.27 -3.33 -10.62
N PRO A 406 6.15 -4.07 -10.77
CA PRO A 406 5.69 -4.49 -12.08
C PRO A 406 5.11 -3.29 -12.86
N PRO A 407 5.28 -3.22 -14.20
CA PRO A 407 4.80 -2.12 -15.04
C PRO A 407 3.29 -2.22 -15.32
N VAL A 408 2.50 -2.39 -14.26
CA VAL A 408 1.04 -2.54 -14.27
C VAL A 408 0.41 -1.57 -13.28
N ASP A 409 -0.84 -1.18 -13.53
CA ASP A 409 -1.67 -0.40 -12.61
C ASP A 409 -2.28 -1.32 -11.54
N GLN A 410 -1.44 -1.74 -10.59
CA GLN A 410 -1.85 -2.52 -9.41
C GLN A 410 -1.77 -1.63 -8.16
N SER A 411 -2.90 -1.53 -7.46
CA SER A 411 -2.92 -1.07 -6.08
C SER A 411 -2.27 -2.10 -5.14
N GLY A 412 -1.56 -1.62 -4.13
CA GLY A 412 -1.04 -2.42 -3.02
C GLY A 412 -1.74 -2.08 -1.71
N GLN A 413 -1.30 -2.70 -0.62
CA GLN A 413 -1.62 -2.27 0.74
C GLN A 413 -0.40 -1.59 1.35
N PHE A 414 -0.58 -0.38 1.87
CA PHE A 414 0.46 0.35 2.61
C PHE A 414 0.00 0.58 4.05
N ALA A 415 0.87 0.29 5.01
CA ALA A 415 0.66 0.58 6.41
C ALA A 415 1.89 1.27 7.00
N ALA A 416 1.69 2.33 7.77
CA ALA A 416 2.74 2.99 8.56
C ALA A 416 2.35 2.96 10.04
N ILE A 417 3.28 2.56 10.89
CA ILE A 417 3.13 2.51 12.35
C ILE A 417 4.14 3.44 13.01
N ARG A 418 3.88 3.80 14.28
CA ARG A 418 4.84 4.58 15.07
C ARG A 418 5.95 3.68 15.59
N ASP A 419 7.16 3.94 15.15
CA ASP A 419 8.37 3.43 15.78
C ASP A 419 8.90 4.46 16.81
N LEU A 420 9.62 3.99 17.83
CA LEU A 420 10.22 4.84 18.86
C LEU A 420 11.58 5.39 18.46
N GLU A 421 12.36 4.66 17.67
CA GLU A 421 13.73 5.04 17.30
C GLU A 421 13.75 5.91 16.01
N THR A 422 13.01 5.51 14.97
CA THR A 422 12.93 6.26 13.69
C THR A 422 11.68 7.13 13.57
N GLY A 423 10.78 7.08 14.55
CA GLY A 423 9.50 7.81 14.54
C GLY A 423 8.41 7.17 13.67
N MET A 424 8.77 6.39 12.64
CA MET A 424 7.86 5.52 11.88
C MET A 424 8.57 4.27 11.36
N ALA A 425 7.80 3.20 11.21
CA ALA A 425 8.14 2.06 10.35
C ALA A 425 6.95 1.78 9.41
N TYR A 426 7.19 1.15 8.27
CA TYR A 426 6.14 0.87 7.28
C TYR A 426 6.23 -0.51 6.66
N ARG A 427 5.11 -0.96 6.10
CA ARG A 427 4.99 -2.14 5.24
C ARG A 427 4.25 -1.79 3.96
N LEU A 428 4.75 -2.29 2.83
CA LEU A 428 4.10 -2.28 1.52
C LEU A 428 3.90 -3.72 1.05
N ASP A 429 2.65 -4.16 0.90
CA ASP A 429 2.29 -5.37 0.16
C ASP A 429 1.88 -4.96 -1.27
N LEU A 430 2.72 -5.27 -2.26
CA LEU A 430 2.51 -4.97 -3.67
C LEU A 430 2.80 -6.26 -4.47
N PRO A 431 1.81 -7.15 -4.63
CA PRO A 431 2.02 -8.52 -5.12
C PRO A 431 2.87 -8.58 -6.41
N PRO A 432 3.89 -9.46 -6.48
CA PRO A 432 4.30 -10.47 -5.49
C PRO A 432 5.25 -9.96 -4.39
N GLN A 433 5.55 -8.66 -4.34
CA GLN A 433 6.52 -8.09 -3.41
C GLN A 433 5.88 -7.72 -2.07
N LEU A 434 6.66 -7.86 -1.00
CA LEU A 434 6.35 -7.37 0.33
C LEU A 434 7.61 -6.71 0.90
N ILE A 435 7.50 -5.43 1.27
CA ILE A 435 8.63 -4.61 1.69
C ILE A 435 8.32 -4.06 3.07
N ILE A 436 9.29 -4.10 3.98
CA ILE A 436 9.21 -3.56 5.34
C ILE A 436 10.38 -2.60 5.51
N GLY A 437 10.12 -1.39 6.04
CA GLY A 437 11.16 -0.38 6.30
C GLY A 437 11.04 0.22 7.68
N GLY A 438 12.15 0.32 8.41
CA GLY A 438 12.23 0.98 9.72
C GLY A 438 13.29 0.37 10.64
N HIS A 439 13.29 0.78 11.90
CA HIS A 439 14.02 0.07 12.96
C HIS A 439 13.23 -1.15 13.43
N VAL A 440 12.05 -0.91 14.04
CA VAL A 440 11.12 -1.96 14.48
C VAL A 440 9.80 -1.85 13.73
N TYR A 441 9.38 -2.95 13.10
CA TYR A 441 8.03 -3.12 12.57
C TYR A 441 7.39 -4.38 13.17
N GLN A 442 6.14 -4.29 13.62
CA GLN A 442 5.39 -5.41 14.15
C GLN A 442 3.91 -5.26 13.80
N ASP A 443 3.33 -6.31 13.21
CA ASP A 443 1.89 -6.54 13.19
C ASP A 443 1.58 -8.04 13.39
N ASP A 444 0.34 -8.43 13.11
CA ASP A 444 -0.15 -9.80 13.28
C ASP A 444 0.54 -10.82 12.35
N MET A 445 1.12 -10.39 11.23
CA MET A 445 1.73 -11.28 10.23
C MET A 445 3.26 -11.30 10.29
N ILE A 446 3.91 -10.17 10.62
CA ILE A 446 5.37 -10.03 10.56
C ILE A 446 5.94 -9.20 11.70
N SER A 447 7.10 -9.63 12.20
CA SER A 447 8.04 -8.84 13.01
C SER A 447 9.34 -8.58 12.24
N TRP A 448 9.87 -7.36 12.32
CA TRP A 448 11.18 -6.97 11.81
C TRP A 448 11.88 -6.06 12.82
N THR A 449 13.15 -6.37 13.12
CA THR A 449 14.02 -5.53 13.95
C THR A 449 15.37 -5.37 13.26
N ALA A 450 15.70 -4.16 12.83
CA ALA A 450 17.02 -3.83 12.28
C ALA A 450 18.08 -3.72 13.41
N GLU A 451 19.31 -4.13 13.14
CA GLU A 451 20.45 -3.89 14.05
C GLU A 451 20.93 -2.42 13.98
N GLY A 452 20.79 -1.79 12.81
CA GLY A 452 21.09 -0.37 12.59
C GLY A 452 19.89 0.54 12.78
N LEU A 453 20.10 1.86 12.67
CA LEU A 453 19.06 2.86 12.89
C LEU A 453 17.80 2.62 12.03
N ALA A 454 17.95 2.33 10.75
CA ALA A 454 16.85 1.95 9.87
C ALA A 454 17.36 1.03 8.77
N ALA A 455 16.55 0.05 8.37
CA ALA A 455 16.84 -0.78 7.21
C ALA A 455 15.55 -1.27 6.54
N HIS A 456 15.70 -1.76 5.31
CA HIS A 456 14.61 -2.34 4.54
C HIS A 456 14.80 -3.85 4.37
N CYS A 457 13.74 -4.61 4.63
CA CYS A 457 13.60 -6.03 4.34
C CYS A 457 12.67 -6.21 3.14
N PHE A 458 13.06 -7.08 2.20
CA PHE A 458 12.39 -7.32 0.94
C PHE A 458 12.06 -8.80 0.81
N ILE A 459 10.79 -9.11 0.61
CA ILE A 459 10.24 -10.46 0.62
C ILE A 459 9.47 -10.65 -0.69
N LYS A 460 9.99 -11.47 -1.59
CA LYS A 460 9.32 -11.82 -2.85
C LYS A 460 8.56 -13.13 -2.68
N LYS A 461 7.25 -13.06 -2.85
CA LYS A 461 6.32 -14.21 -2.81
C LYS A 461 6.43 -15.01 -4.11
N ALA A 462 6.79 -16.28 -4.02
CA ALA A 462 6.69 -17.26 -5.11
C ALA A 462 5.77 -18.41 -4.68
N GLN A 463 5.37 -19.27 -5.63
CA GLN A 463 4.25 -20.21 -5.45
C GLN A 463 4.33 -21.06 -4.16
N ASN A 464 5.52 -21.57 -3.82
CA ASN A 464 5.77 -22.38 -2.62
C ASN A 464 7.00 -21.89 -1.80
N GLU A 465 7.49 -20.67 -2.04
CA GLU A 465 8.66 -20.13 -1.34
C GLU A 465 8.62 -18.60 -1.18
N LEU A 466 9.26 -18.12 -0.11
CA LEU A 466 9.59 -16.71 0.09
C LEU A 466 11.08 -16.51 -0.19
N LEU A 467 11.43 -15.57 -1.06
CA LEU A 467 12.81 -15.11 -1.23
C LEU A 467 13.00 -13.83 -0.43
N VAL A 468 13.95 -13.83 0.50
CA VAL A 468 14.16 -12.77 1.48
C VAL A 468 15.56 -12.17 1.35
N GLU A 469 15.62 -10.84 1.30
CA GLU A 469 16.85 -10.04 1.24
C GLU A 469 16.70 -8.79 2.10
N SER A 470 17.80 -8.21 2.60
CA SER A 470 17.77 -6.95 3.34
C SER A 470 18.87 -5.97 2.92
N GLN A 471 18.60 -4.67 3.10
CA GLN A 471 19.59 -3.60 2.93
C GLN A 471 20.52 -3.49 4.15
N GLY A 472 19.99 -3.74 5.35
CA GLY A 472 20.74 -3.72 6.62
C GLY A 472 20.64 -5.06 7.36
N ALA A 473 21.51 -5.26 8.35
CA ALA A 473 21.42 -6.42 9.24
C ALA A 473 20.18 -6.28 10.15
N GLY A 474 19.59 -7.41 10.52
CA GLY A 474 18.40 -7.45 11.37
C GLY A 474 17.71 -8.80 11.38
N GLN A 475 16.75 -8.96 12.30
CA GLN A 475 15.98 -10.18 12.47
C GLN A 475 14.58 -10.03 11.89
N LEU A 476 14.20 -10.95 11.00
CA LEU A 476 12.83 -11.12 10.49
C LEU A 476 12.17 -12.30 11.21
N SER A 477 10.91 -12.15 11.63
CA SER A 477 10.04 -13.27 12.04
C SER A 477 8.74 -13.23 11.25
N ILE A 478 8.39 -14.35 10.61
CA ILE A 478 7.27 -14.44 9.65
C ILE A 478 6.64 -15.84 9.71
N ASP A 479 5.32 -15.95 9.81
CA ASP A 479 4.63 -17.21 9.48
C ASP A 479 4.41 -17.25 7.96
N PRO A 480 5.01 -18.20 7.21
CA PRO A 480 4.84 -18.27 5.76
C PRO A 480 3.37 -18.44 5.33
N TRP A 481 2.52 -19.04 6.18
CA TRP A 481 1.10 -19.21 5.90
C TRP A 481 0.35 -17.88 5.80
N ASP A 482 0.72 -16.89 6.63
CA ASP A 482 0.03 -15.59 6.65
C ASP A 482 0.39 -14.71 5.43
N VAL A 483 1.43 -15.07 4.67
CA VAL A 483 1.92 -14.30 3.50
C VAL A 483 1.89 -15.06 2.16
N LEU A 484 1.77 -16.39 2.17
CA LEU A 484 1.64 -17.24 0.98
C LEU A 484 0.32 -18.03 1.00
N PRO A 485 -0.70 -17.63 0.20
CA PRO A 485 -1.99 -18.30 0.16
C PRO A 485 -1.97 -19.79 -0.25
N GLY A 486 -0.86 -20.28 -0.81
CA GLY A 486 -0.66 -21.67 -1.23
C GLY A 486 0.19 -22.52 -0.29
N TRP A 487 0.65 -21.97 0.84
CA TRP A 487 1.37 -22.74 1.86
C TRP A 487 0.42 -23.72 2.56
N ASP A 488 0.95 -24.79 3.15
CA ASP A 488 0.20 -25.71 4.02
C ASP A 488 0.69 -25.57 5.46
N ARG A 489 -0.17 -25.11 6.39
CA ARG A 489 0.21 -24.88 7.78
C ARG A 489 0.58 -26.15 8.54
N SER A 490 0.19 -27.32 8.05
CA SER A 490 0.57 -28.63 8.61
C SER A 490 2.00 -29.04 8.23
N ARG A 491 2.63 -28.37 7.26
CA ARG A 491 3.99 -28.66 6.79
C ARG A 491 5.01 -27.79 7.49
N LYS A 492 6.22 -28.36 7.66
CA LYS A 492 7.38 -27.67 8.22
C LYS A 492 7.87 -26.60 7.26
N ALA A 493 8.53 -25.57 7.77
CA ALA A 493 9.25 -24.60 6.94
C ALA A 493 10.75 -24.89 6.97
N GLU A 494 11.42 -24.78 5.82
CA GLU A 494 12.85 -24.97 5.68
C GLU A 494 13.52 -23.66 5.25
N LEU A 495 14.47 -23.19 6.04
CA LEU A 495 15.26 -22.00 5.74
C LEU A 495 16.56 -22.38 5.04
N TYR A 496 16.83 -21.75 3.91
CA TYR A 496 18.06 -21.89 3.14
C TYR A 496 18.76 -20.54 2.97
N ARG A 497 20.09 -20.55 2.99
CA ARG A 497 20.92 -19.48 2.44
C ARG A 497 21.17 -19.78 0.96
N VAL A 498 20.90 -18.81 0.09
CA VAL A 498 21.09 -18.92 -1.36
C VAL A 498 22.43 -18.28 -1.73
N LEU A 499 23.28 -19.04 -2.41
CA LEU A 499 24.60 -18.61 -2.87
C LEU A 499 24.51 -17.92 -4.24
N ALA A 500 25.59 -17.26 -4.65
CA ALA A 500 25.64 -16.49 -5.90
C ALA A 500 25.48 -17.34 -7.18
N ASP A 501 25.76 -18.63 -7.11
CA ASP A 501 25.56 -19.63 -8.17
C ASP A 501 24.17 -20.32 -8.08
N HIS A 502 23.27 -19.77 -7.28
CA HIS A 502 21.93 -20.29 -6.95
C HIS A 502 21.91 -21.61 -6.15
N GLN A 503 23.05 -22.13 -5.69
CA GLN A 503 23.05 -23.25 -4.74
C GLN A 503 22.41 -22.84 -3.41
N ARG A 504 21.81 -23.81 -2.71
CA ARG A 504 21.07 -23.58 -1.45
C ARG A 504 21.67 -24.41 -0.32
N THR A 505 22.12 -23.73 0.74
CA THR A 505 22.60 -24.38 1.97
C THR A 505 21.52 -24.29 3.04
N ARG A 506 20.95 -25.41 3.45
CA ARG A 506 19.94 -25.46 4.53
C ARG A 506 20.55 -24.90 5.83
N GLN A 507 19.86 -23.95 6.44
CA GLN A 507 20.25 -23.34 7.72
C GLN A 507 19.49 -23.99 8.87
N GLN A 508 18.15 -24.07 8.76
CA GLN A 508 17.27 -24.50 9.84
C GLN A 508 15.96 -25.10 9.30
N ILE A 509 15.30 -25.91 10.13
CA ILE A 509 13.93 -26.42 9.93
C ILE A 509 13.08 -25.88 11.07
N PHE A 510 11.88 -25.42 10.76
CA PHE A 510 10.87 -24.92 11.71
C PHE A 510 9.66 -25.85 11.68
N GLU A 511 9.15 -26.21 12.85
CA GLU A 511 7.99 -27.08 12.97
C GLU A 511 6.71 -26.43 12.42
N ALA A 512 5.74 -27.26 12.06
CA ALA A 512 4.46 -26.80 11.49
C ALA A 512 3.76 -25.77 12.40
N GLY A 513 3.21 -24.72 11.80
CA GLY A 513 2.57 -23.60 12.51
C GLY A 513 3.50 -22.78 13.41
N LYS A 514 4.82 -22.80 13.19
CA LYS A 514 5.78 -21.89 13.83
C LYS A 514 6.27 -20.83 12.84
N SER A 515 6.36 -19.59 13.30
CA SER A 515 7.03 -18.51 12.57
C SER A 515 8.49 -18.87 12.31
N VAL A 516 8.93 -18.58 11.10
CA VAL A 516 10.32 -18.68 10.65
C VAL A 516 11.05 -17.42 11.09
N VAL A 517 12.10 -17.60 11.89
CA VAL A 517 12.99 -16.52 12.33
C VAL A 517 14.26 -16.56 11.48
N VAL A 518 14.67 -15.42 10.95
CA VAL A 518 15.84 -15.29 10.07
C VAL A 518 16.68 -14.10 10.49
N ASP A 519 17.93 -14.36 10.87
CA ASP A 519 18.95 -13.31 11.02
C ASP A 519 19.49 -12.96 9.62
N LEU A 520 19.04 -11.82 9.09
CA LEU A 520 19.37 -11.31 7.77
C LEU A 520 20.67 -10.50 7.82
N ILE A 521 21.54 -10.75 6.85
CA ILE A 521 22.82 -10.05 6.66
C ILE A 521 22.78 -9.33 5.30
N PRO A 522 23.22 -8.07 5.18
CA PRO A 522 23.23 -7.32 3.92
C PRO A 522 23.89 -8.10 2.77
N GLY A 523 23.22 -8.11 1.62
CA GLY A 523 23.70 -8.80 0.41
C GLY A 523 23.61 -10.34 0.44
N ALA A 524 23.19 -10.95 1.55
CA ALA A 524 22.84 -12.36 1.58
C ALA A 524 21.38 -12.57 1.14
N LYS A 525 21.13 -13.65 0.39
CA LYS A 525 19.79 -14.06 -0.03
C LYS A 525 19.36 -15.30 0.74
N TYR A 526 18.11 -15.34 1.16
CA TYR A 526 17.52 -16.44 1.90
C TYR A 526 16.27 -16.95 1.18
N ALA A 527 16.00 -18.24 1.30
CA ALA A 527 14.77 -18.85 0.81
C ALA A 527 14.07 -19.60 1.94
N VAL A 528 12.81 -19.25 2.21
CA VAL A 528 11.93 -19.97 3.12
C VAL A 528 11.02 -20.85 2.26
N VAL A 529 11.19 -22.16 2.36
CA VAL A 529 10.58 -23.15 1.45
C VAL A 529 9.66 -24.08 2.23
N MET A 530 8.52 -24.44 1.66
CA MET A 530 7.62 -25.42 2.26
C MET A 530 8.29 -26.80 2.28
N GLY A 531 8.69 -27.25 3.47
CA GLY A 531 9.34 -28.54 3.68
C GLY A 531 8.46 -29.70 3.22
N ALA A 532 9.06 -30.86 2.97
CA ALA A 532 8.35 -32.05 2.52
C ALA A 532 7.16 -32.40 3.44
N GLU A 533 6.17 -33.10 2.91
CA GLU A 533 5.14 -33.73 3.75
C GLU A 533 5.82 -34.57 4.82
N THR A 534 5.46 -34.35 6.08
CA THR A 534 5.97 -35.20 7.16
C THR A 534 5.33 -36.57 6.98
N PRO A 535 6.09 -37.66 6.77
CA PRO A 535 5.49 -38.98 6.68
C PRO A 535 4.78 -39.27 7.99
N THR A 536 3.46 -39.45 7.95
CA THR A 536 2.73 -39.95 9.11
C THR A 536 3.19 -41.38 9.35
N GLU A 537 3.90 -41.63 10.47
CA GLU A 537 4.16 -43.01 10.88
C GLU A 537 2.81 -43.73 11.01
N PRO A 538 2.62 -44.88 10.35
CA PRO A 538 1.39 -45.63 10.49
C PRO A 538 1.28 -46.11 11.95
N PRO A 539 0.09 -46.01 12.58
CA PRO A 539 -0.09 -46.53 13.93
C PRO A 539 0.19 -48.04 13.95
N PRO A 540 0.81 -48.58 15.03
CA PRO A 540 1.21 -49.97 15.07
C PRO A 540 0.01 -50.91 14.92
N GLN A 541 0.16 -51.92 14.05
CA GLN A 541 -0.86 -52.95 13.84
C GLN A 541 -1.06 -53.76 15.14
N ILE A 542 -2.30 -53.83 15.63
CA ILE A 542 -2.65 -54.62 16.80
C ILE A 542 -3.33 -55.91 16.34
N GLU A 543 -2.76 -57.07 16.69
CA GLU A 543 -3.42 -58.37 16.53
C GLU A 543 -4.18 -58.75 17.82
N PRO A 544 -5.52 -58.92 17.80
CA PRO A 544 -6.28 -59.37 18.96
C PRO A 544 -6.00 -60.81 19.31
N LYS A 545 -5.84 -61.09 20.60
CA LYS A 545 -5.68 -62.44 21.14
C LYS A 545 -6.99 -63.26 20.99
N PRO A 546 -6.94 -64.60 21.13
CA PRO A 546 -8.14 -65.42 21.22
C PRO A 546 -9.08 -64.90 22.32
N GLY A 547 -10.37 -64.73 21.98
CA GLY A 547 -11.38 -64.16 22.88
C GLY A 547 -11.41 -62.62 22.96
N GLU A 548 -10.55 -61.89 22.24
CA GLU A 548 -10.60 -60.42 22.20
C GLU A 548 -11.41 -59.86 20.99
N HIS A 549 -11.77 -60.68 20.00
CA HIS A 549 -12.46 -60.25 18.77
C HIS A 549 -13.73 -61.06 18.47
N VAL A 550 -14.83 -60.36 18.16
CA VAL A 550 -16.12 -60.92 17.76
C VAL A 550 -16.58 -60.43 16.38
N VAL A 551 -17.28 -61.29 15.64
CA VAL A 551 -18.06 -60.93 14.45
C VAL A 551 -19.53 -60.83 14.83
N LEU A 552 -20.10 -59.64 14.72
CA LEU A 552 -21.52 -59.37 14.87
C LEU A 552 -22.22 -59.51 13.51
N VAL A 553 -23.13 -60.46 13.38
CA VAL A 553 -23.89 -60.70 12.13
C VAL A 553 -25.33 -60.26 12.31
N GLY A 554 -25.77 -59.23 11.58
CA GLY A 554 -27.08 -58.59 11.80
C GLY A 554 -28.28 -59.40 11.34
N ASP A 555 -28.09 -60.27 10.34
CA ASP A 555 -29.06 -61.29 9.92
C ASP A 555 -28.33 -62.62 9.72
N ALA A 556 -28.64 -63.58 10.60
CA ALA A 556 -28.03 -64.90 10.60
C ALA A 556 -28.34 -65.71 9.32
N ASN A 557 -29.50 -65.51 8.71
CA ASN A 557 -29.89 -66.25 7.50
C ASN A 557 -29.22 -65.65 6.26
N LEU A 558 -29.08 -64.32 6.22
CA LEU A 558 -28.56 -63.60 5.05
C LEU A 558 -27.02 -63.55 5.02
N TYR A 559 -26.38 -63.29 6.16
CA TYR A 559 -24.96 -62.91 6.21
C TYR A 559 -24.04 -63.90 6.92
N LEU A 560 -24.54 -64.86 7.69
CA LEU A 560 -23.67 -65.85 8.34
C LEU A 560 -22.88 -66.67 7.31
N GLN A 561 -23.56 -67.14 6.26
CA GLN A 561 -22.94 -67.88 5.14
C GLN A 561 -21.90 -67.04 4.39
N ALA A 562 -22.10 -65.72 4.31
CA ALA A 562 -21.13 -64.79 3.73
C ALA A 562 -19.86 -64.65 4.58
N ALA A 563 -19.98 -64.69 5.91
CA ALA A 563 -18.87 -64.55 6.84
C ALA A 563 -18.11 -65.86 7.14
N LEU A 564 -18.62 -67.04 6.75
CA LEU A 564 -18.06 -68.33 7.15
C LEU A 564 -16.59 -68.57 6.76
N ALA A 565 -16.08 -68.00 5.67
CA ALA A 565 -14.66 -68.14 5.32
C ALA A 565 -13.77 -67.29 6.23
N TYR A 566 -14.14 -66.02 6.44
CA TYR A 566 -13.50 -65.10 7.37
C TYR A 566 -13.48 -65.65 8.81
N ILE A 567 -14.63 -66.12 9.30
CA ILE A 567 -14.79 -66.74 10.61
C ILE A 567 -13.88 -67.98 10.74
N ARG A 568 -13.92 -68.91 9.79
CA ARG A 568 -13.06 -70.11 9.82
C ARG A 568 -11.56 -69.80 9.70
N ARG A 569 -11.19 -68.70 9.04
CA ARG A 569 -9.80 -68.29 8.85
C ARG A 569 -9.20 -67.65 10.10
N PHE A 570 -9.96 -66.82 10.81
CA PHE A 570 -9.45 -65.97 11.90
C PHE A 570 -9.99 -66.31 13.30
N GLY A 571 -10.87 -67.30 13.42
CA GLY A 571 -11.44 -67.79 14.68
C GLY A 571 -11.95 -66.71 15.65
N PRO A 572 -12.69 -65.67 15.21
CA PRO A 572 -13.35 -64.76 16.13
C PRO A 572 -14.53 -65.47 16.81
N ASP A 573 -14.97 -64.94 17.94
CA ASP A 573 -16.30 -65.27 18.48
C ASP A 573 -17.39 -64.74 17.53
N ILE A 574 -18.63 -65.22 17.68
CA ILE A 574 -19.75 -64.84 16.81
C ILE A 574 -20.95 -64.52 17.70
N THR A 575 -21.63 -63.40 17.43
CA THR A 575 -22.97 -63.14 17.97
C THR A 575 -23.89 -62.54 16.90
N PHE A 576 -25.18 -62.68 17.13
CA PHE A 576 -26.26 -62.10 16.33
C PHE A 576 -27.02 -61.00 17.10
N ALA A 577 -26.62 -60.71 18.33
CA ALA A 577 -27.23 -59.72 19.21
C ALA A 577 -26.20 -58.63 19.55
N ALA A 578 -26.38 -57.44 18.97
CA ALA A 578 -25.45 -56.33 19.16
C ALA A 578 -25.31 -55.89 20.63
N THR A 579 -26.36 -56.08 21.43
CA THR A 579 -26.38 -55.83 22.87
C THR A 579 -25.45 -56.74 23.68
N GLU A 580 -25.03 -57.89 23.15
CA GLU A 580 -24.08 -58.79 23.82
C GLU A 580 -22.61 -58.41 23.61
N VAL A 581 -22.33 -57.54 22.64
CA VAL A 581 -20.97 -57.16 22.24
C VAL A 581 -20.35 -56.17 23.24
N ALA A 582 -21.17 -55.25 23.73
CA ALA A 582 -20.80 -54.14 24.61
C ALA A 582 -20.02 -54.62 25.84
N GLY A 583 -18.75 -54.20 25.96
CA GLY A 583 -17.88 -54.49 27.11
C GLY A 583 -17.38 -55.93 27.23
N ARG A 584 -17.67 -56.80 26.24
CA ARG A 584 -17.31 -58.24 26.29
C ARG A 584 -16.13 -58.61 25.38
N TRP A 585 -15.97 -57.91 24.26
CA TRP A 585 -14.84 -58.08 23.33
C TRP A 585 -14.18 -56.74 23.04
N ALA A 586 -12.86 -56.74 22.88
CA ALA A 586 -12.09 -55.54 22.62
C ALA A 586 -12.14 -55.10 21.14
N TYR A 587 -12.52 -55.99 20.22
CA TYR A 587 -12.59 -55.74 18.78
C TYR A 587 -13.87 -56.32 18.18
N VAL A 588 -14.47 -55.61 17.23
CA VAL A 588 -15.77 -55.98 16.64
C VAL A 588 -15.75 -55.80 15.13
N THR A 589 -15.97 -56.86 14.36
CA THR A 589 -16.30 -56.77 12.93
C THR A 589 -17.80 -56.93 12.75
N VAL A 590 -18.44 -56.09 11.94
CA VAL A 590 -19.90 -56.06 11.79
C VAL A 590 -20.32 -56.42 10.37
N VAL A 591 -21.02 -57.54 10.21
CA VAL A 591 -21.61 -57.98 8.94
C VAL A 591 -23.13 -57.79 9.03
N ALA A 592 -23.54 -56.52 8.94
CA ALA A 592 -24.92 -56.05 9.04
C ALA A 592 -25.10 -54.74 8.26
N THR A 593 -26.26 -54.54 7.64
CA THR A 593 -26.61 -53.24 7.06
C THR A 593 -26.83 -52.19 8.18
N PRO A 594 -26.79 -50.88 7.89
CA PRO A 594 -27.11 -49.83 8.86
C PRO A 594 -28.53 -49.94 9.46
N GLU A 595 -29.47 -50.57 8.76
CA GLU A 595 -30.83 -50.82 9.25
C GLU A 595 -30.90 -52.00 10.23
N GLN A 596 -30.01 -52.99 10.07
CA GLN A 596 -29.92 -54.17 10.94
C GLN A 596 -29.13 -53.89 12.22
N VAL A 597 -28.10 -53.05 12.14
CA VAL A 597 -27.33 -52.53 13.26
C VAL A 597 -27.14 -51.03 12.99
N SER A 598 -27.73 -50.15 13.79
CA SER A 598 -27.58 -48.69 13.58
C SER A 598 -26.18 -48.19 13.97
N ASN A 599 -25.85 -46.96 13.59
CA ASN A 599 -24.60 -46.33 14.04
C ASN A 599 -24.62 -46.06 15.55
N ASP A 600 -25.76 -45.64 16.11
CA ASP A 600 -25.92 -45.47 17.56
C ASP A 600 -25.56 -46.76 18.34
N ILE A 601 -25.86 -47.94 17.78
CA ILE A 601 -25.48 -49.23 18.39
C ILE A 601 -23.96 -49.43 18.33
N LEU A 602 -23.30 -49.05 17.23
CA LEU A 602 -21.83 -49.09 17.13
C LEU A 602 -21.15 -48.10 18.06
N ASP A 603 -21.70 -46.90 18.19
CA ASP A 603 -21.21 -45.84 19.06
C ASP A 603 -21.36 -46.25 20.53
N ASN A 604 -22.47 -46.91 20.90
CA ASN A 604 -22.66 -47.51 22.22
C ASN A 604 -21.68 -48.67 22.48
N ILE A 605 -21.43 -49.54 21.51
CA ILE A 605 -20.42 -50.61 21.60
C ILE A 605 -19.02 -50.00 21.81
N SER A 606 -18.71 -48.90 21.11
CA SER A 606 -17.40 -48.25 21.20
C SER A 606 -17.23 -47.40 22.46
N SER A 607 -18.29 -46.78 22.97
CA SER A 607 -18.25 -45.98 24.21
C SER A 607 -17.94 -46.81 25.45
N VAL A 608 -18.22 -48.12 25.42
CA VAL A 608 -17.85 -49.08 26.48
C VAL A 608 -16.51 -49.79 26.21
N GLY A 609 -15.70 -49.29 25.27
CA GLY A 609 -14.30 -49.68 25.08
C GLY A 609 -14.02 -50.74 24.02
N ALA A 610 -14.99 -51.13 23.19
CA ALA A 610 -14.77 -52.07 22.09
C ALA A 610 -14.43 -51.34 20.79
N VAL A 611 -13.30 -51.66 20.16
CA VAL A 611 -12.87 -51.05 18.90
C VAL A 611 -13.64 -51.67 17.73
N LEU A 612 -14.45 -50.87 17.04
CA LEU A 612 -15.02 -51.25 15.75
C LEU A 612 -13.90 -51.40 14.72
N VAL A 613 -13.79 -52.59 14.14
CA VAL A 613 -12.83 -52.95 13.10
C VAL A 613 -13.31 -52.46 11.74
N GLU A 614 -14.49 -52.93 11.33
CA GLU A 614 -15.10 -52.59 10.06
C GLU A 614 -16.58 -53.00 10.07
N ARG A 615 -17.43 -52.24 9.35
CA ARG A 615 -18.73 -52.74 8.87
C ARG A 615 -18.56 -53.28 7.45
N VAL A 616 -18.60 -54.60 7.30
CA VAL A 616 -18.39 -55.30 6.01
C VAL A 616 -19.75 -55.72 5.44
N VAL A 617 -20.43 -54.79 4.77
CA VAL A 617 -21.59 -55.07 3.90
C VAL A 617 -21.46 -54.31 2.59
N ALA A 618 -21.79 -54.98 1.49
CA ALA A 618 -21.91 -54.43 0.16
C ALA A 618 -23.37 -54.47 -0.31
N ALA A 619 -23.65 -53.91 -1.50
CA ALA A 619 -25.01 -53.79 -2.04
C ALA A 619 -25.79 -55.11 -2.19
N THR A 620 -25.12 -56.28 -2.17
CA THR A 620 -25.75 -57.60 -2.13
C THR A 620 -25.07 -58.55 -1.14
N PRO A 621 -25.75 -59.62 -0.67
CA PRO A 621 -25.15 -60.67 0.13
C PRO A 621 -23.97 -61.37 -0.56
N GLU A 622 -24.04 -61.56 -1.88
CA GLU A 622 -23.00 -62.19 -2.68
C GLU A 622 -21.76 -61.30 -2.77
N ALA A 623 -21.92 -59.99 -2.95
CA ALA A 623 -20.81 -59.04 -2.93
C ALA A 623 -20.18 -58.94 -1.52
N THR A 624 -21.01 -59.00 -0.48
CA THR A 624 -20.57 -59.05 0.92
C THR A 624 -19.73 -60.30 1.18
N LYS A 625 -20.19 -61.46 0.71
CA LYS A 625 -19.45 -62.73 0.74
C LYS A 625 -18.14 -62.64 -0.03
N SER A 626 -18.14 -62.11 -1.26
CA SER A 626 -16.92 -61.96 -2.07
C SER A 626 -15.87 -61.12 -1.35
N ARG A 627 -16.28 -60.02 -0.69
CA ARG A 627 -15.38 -59.17 0.10
C ARG A 627 -14.81 -59.89 1.33
N LEU A 628 -15.65 -60.62 2.07
CA LEU A 628 -15.21 -61.40 3.23
C LEU A 628 -14.31 -62.59 2.87
N ASP A 629 -14.58 -63.26 1.74
CA ASP A 629 -13.73 -64.29 1.16
C ASP A 629 -12.38 -63.71 0.69
N GLU A 630 -12.38 -62.53 0.05
CA GLU A 630 -11.18 -61.81 -0.36
C GLU A 630 -10.30 -61.45 0.84
N MET A 631 -10.88 -60.84 1.89
CA MET A 631 -10.20 -60.52 3.15
C MET A 631 -9.60 -61.78 3.79
N ALA A 632 -10.38 -62.87 3.88
CA ALA A 632 -9.91 -64.15 4.39
C ALA A 632 -8.75 -64.74 3.57
N SER A 633 -8.83 -64.69 2.24
CA SER A 633 -7.81 -65.22 1.34
C SER A 633 -6.48 -64.46 1.44
N ARG A 634 -6.53 -63.14 1.64
CA ARG A 634 -5.36 -62.26 1.82
C ARG A 634 -4.79 -62.28 3.23
N GLY A 635 -5.42 -62.98 4.19
CA GLY A 635 -5.05 -62.89 5.60
C GLY A 635 -5.36 -61.53 6.23
N GLN A 636 -6.18 -60.69 5.57
CA GLN A 636 -6.57 -59.37 6.04
C GLN A 636 -7.67 -59.49 7.10
N ARG A 637 -7.25 -59.48 8.37
CA ARG A 637 -8.16 -59.40 9.52
C ARG A 637 -8.67 -57.97 9.77
N PHE A 638 -7.96 -56.96 9.25
CA PHE A 638 -8.24 -55.52 9.35
C PHE A 638 -7.89 -54.82 8.03
N LEU A 639 -8.60 -53.73 7.69
CA LEU A 639 -8.20 -52.78 6.66
C LEU A 639 -7.63 -51.50 7.29
N THR A 640 -6.60 -50.93 6.67
CA THR A 640 -5.96 -49.68 7.06
C THR A 640 -6.91 -48.49 6.90
N VAL A 641 -6.97 -47.60 7.90
CA VAL A 641 -7.64 -46.29 7.75
C VAL A 641 -6.77 -45.40 6.87
N GLY A 642 -7.18 -45.22 5.61
CA GLY A 642 -6.39 -44.52 4.57
C GLY A 642 -7.14 -44.16 3.27
N THR A 643 -8.48 -44.11 3.32
CA THR A 643 -9.36 -43.37 2.36
C THR A 643 -9.41 -43.89 0.87
N PRO A 644 -10.27 -43.38 -0.06
CA PRO A 644 -11.29 -44.22 -0.71
C PRO A 644 -11.34 -44.13 -2.27
N PRO A 645 -12.41 -44.66 -2.91
CA PRO A 645 -12.98 -44.00 -4.11
C PRO A 645 -14.54 -43.90 -4.14
N GLN A 646 -15.05 -43.02 -5.02
CA GLN A 646 -16.41 -42.44 -5.07
C GLN A 646 -17.42 -43.16 -6.01
N GLN A 647 -18.74 -42.93 -5.83
CA GLN A 647 -19.64 -42.19 -6.78
C GLN A 647 -21.10 -42.00 -6.26
N GLU A 648 -21.79 -40.95 -6.75
CA GLU A 648 -23.11 -40.39 -6.32
C GLU A 648 -24.30 -40.92 -7.18
N PRO A 649 -25.59 -40.42 -7.15
CA PRO A 649 -26.32 -39.39 -6.34
C PRO A 649 -27.77 -39.82 -5.91
N PRO A 650 -28.78 -38.95 -5.59
CA PRO A 650 -28.89 -37.79 -4.68
C PRO A 650 -30.08 -37.86 -3.64
N THR A 651 -30.28 -36.78 -2.86
CA THR A 651 -31.51 -36.24 -2.18
C THR A 651 -31.57 -36.13 -0.63
N ASP A 652 -31.91 -34.90 -0.18
CA ASP A 652 -32.25 -34.38 1.17
C ASP A 652 -33.74 -34.74 1.53
N PRO A 653 -34.32 -34.55 2.76
CA PRO A 653 -33.83 -33.82 3.95
C PRO A 653 -34.09 -34.43 5.36
N GLY A 654 -33.45 -33.86 6.41
CA GLY A 654 -34.04 -33.77 7.77
C GLY A 654 -33.16 -34.12 9.01
N PRO A 655 -32.95 -33.19 9.98
CA PRO A 655 -32.35 -33.44 11.32
C PRO A 655 -33.46 -33.63 12.41
N PRO A 656 -33.24 -33.63 13.76
CA PRO A 656 -32.04 -33.63 14.66
C PRO A 656 -32.13 -34.84 15.66
N PRO A 657 -31.78 -34.82 16.99
CA PRO A 657 -30.89 -34.03 17.89
C PRO A 657 -29.81 -34.93 18.58
N GLY A 658 -29.03 -34.59 19.63
CA GLY A 658 -28.75 -33.35 20.37
C GLY A 658 -28.71 -33.51 21.92
N THR A 659 -27.52 -33.38 22.55
CA THR A 659 -27.25 -33.56 24.02
C THR A 659 -27.18 -32.24 24.82
N PRO A 660 -27.36 -32.27 26.17
CA PRO A 660 -27.57 -31.06 26.99
C PRO A 660 -26.32 -30.20 27.15
N ARG A 661 -26.54 -28.91 27.39
CA ARG A 661 -25.54 -27.84 27.38
C ARG A 661 -25.83 -26.89 28.55
N GLU A 662 -24.81 -26.43 29.27
CA GLU A 662 -25.00 -25.52 30.41
C GLU A 662 -25.37 -24.12 29.90
N ILE A 663 -26.22 -23.39 30.63
CA ILE A 663 -26.75 -22.07 30.20
C ILE A 663 -26.43 -21.01 31.26
N TYR A 664 -25.82 -19.91 30.84
CA TYR A 664 -25.50 -18.74 31.66
C TYR A 664 -26.40 -17.55 31.30
N VAL A 665 -27.05 -16.95 32.29
CA VAL A 665 -27.86 -15.74 32.11
C VAL A 665 -26.99 -14.50 32.34
N VAL A 666 -26.78 -13.70 31.30
CA VAL A 666 -25.95 -12.49 31.31
C VAL A 666 -26.46 -11.47 32.35
N GLN A 667 -25.57 -10.98 33.20
CA GLN A 667 -25.85 -10.01 34.27
C GLN A 667 -25.44 -8.58 33.89
N PRO A 668 -25.92 -7.54 34.60
CA PRO A 668 -25.47 -6.17 34.38
C PRO A 668 -23.94 -6.02 34.50
N GLY A 669 -23.31 -5.47 33.47
CA GLY A 669 -21.85 -5.24 33.44
C GLY A 669 -21.01 -6.43 32.96
N ASP A 670 -21.63 -7.55 32.56
CA ASP A 670 -20.90 -8.65 31.93
C ASP A 670 -20.36 -8.30 30.54
N THR A 671 -19.25 -8.95 30.19
CA THR A 671 -18.74 -9.10 28.82
C THR A 671 -18.47 -10.58 28.57
N LEU A 672 -18.40 -11.05 27.31
CA LEU A 672 -18.08 -12.45 27.04
C LEU A 672 -16.71 -12.87 27.64
N SER A 673 -15.74 -11.95 27.66
CA SER A 673 -14.45 -12.15 28.34
C SER A 673 -14.55 -12.18 29.86
N GLY A 674 -15.41 -11.37 30.47
CA GLY A 674 -15.74 -11.46 31.90
C GLY A 674 -16.42 -12.78 32.27
N ILE A 675 -17.34 -13.27 31.46
CA ILE A 675 -18.02 -14.56 31.65
C ILE A 675 -17.02 -15.72 31.48
N ALA A 676 -16.20 -15.71 30.44
CA ALA A 676 -15.15 -16.72 30.24
C ALA A 676 -14.10 -16.73 31.37
N GLN A 677 -13.75 -15.57 31.92
CA GLN A 677 -12.88 -15.47 33.10
C GLN A 677 -13.53 -16.06 34.36
N LYS A 678 -14.84 -15.87 34.55
CA LYS A 678 -15.60 -16.43 35.68
C LYS A 678 -15.76 -17.95 35.59
N ILE A 679 -16.03 -18.48 34.39
CA ILE A 679 -16.38 -19.89 34.17
C ILE A 679 -15.14 -20.75 33.92
N TYR A 680 -14.28 -20.36 32.97
CA TYR A 680 -13.13 -21.17 32.55
C TYR A 680 -11.81 -20.78 33.22
N GLY A 681 -11.82 -19.73 34.05
CA GLY A 681 -10.63 -19.14 34.65
C GLY A 681 -9.77 -18.32 33.69
N GLU A 682 -10.18 -18.15 32.43
CA GLU A 682 -9.36 -17.51 31.38
C GLU A 682 -10.22 -16.65 30.44
N ALA A 683 -10.10 -15.31 30.56
CA ALA A 683 -10.87 -14.35 29.77
C ALA A 683 -10.74 -14.54 28.25
N ARG A 684 -9.58 -15.02 27.78
CA ARG A 684 -9.29 -15.28 26.36
C ARG A 684 -10.12 -16.41 25.75
N LEU A 685 -10.79 -17.23 26.56
CA LEU A 685 -11.65 -18.33 26.09
C LEU A 685 -13.08 -17.89 25.73
N TRP A 686 -13.34 -16.57 25.75
CA TRP A 686 -14.61 -15.99 25.29
C TRP A 686 -15.07 -16.41 23.88
N PRO A 687 -14.18 -16.69 22.90
CA PRO A 687 -14.62 -17.15 21.59
C PRO A 687 -15.34 -18.50 21.65
N LEU A 688 -15.08 -19.36 22.63
CA LEU A 688 -15.83 -20.61 22.80
C LEU A 688 -17.30 -20.33 23.11
N ILE A 689 -17.58 -19.36 24.00
CA ILE A 689 -18.95 -18.92 24.30
C ILE A 689 -19.58 -18.26 23.08
N PHE A 690 -18.84 -17.43 22.34
CA PHE A 690 -19.36 -16.80 21.13
C PHE A 690 -19.70 -17.81 20.04
N GLU A 691 -18.80 -18.75 19.72
CA GLU A 691 -19.01 -19.79 18.71
C GLU A 691 -20.15 -20.75 19.08
N ALA A 692 -20.31 -21.07 20.37
CA ALA A 692 -21.43 -21.87 20.86
C ALA A 692 -22.79 -21.14 20.82
N ASN A 693 -22.82 -19.83 20.55
CA ASN A 693 -24.02 -18.98 20.53
C ASN A 693 -24.15 -18.16 19.23
N ARG A 694 -23.55 -18.57 18.11
CA ARG A 694 -23.63 -17.84 16.82
C ARG A 694 -25.05 -17.73 16.27
N ASP A 695 -25.96 -18.58 16.74
CA ASP A 695 -27.41 -18.53 16.51
C ASP A 695 -28.09 -17.33 17.20
N LYS A 696 -27.54 -16.87 18.34
CA LYS A 696 -28.06 -15.74 19.13
C LYS A 696 -27.22 -14.47 19.03
N LEU A 697 -25.94 -14.60 18.70
CA LEU A 697 -24.94 -13.51 18.68
C LEU A 697 -24.22 -13.45 17.33
N SER A 698 -24.55 -12.44 16.53
CA SER A 698 -23.82 -12.10 15.30
C SER A 698 -22.54 -11.30 15.54
N ASN A 699 -22.42 -10.65 16.72
CA ASN A 699 -21.26 -9.87 17.13
C ASN A 699 -21.01 -10.10 18.64
N PRO A 700 -19.76 -10.39 19.06
CA PRO A 700 -19.45 -10.77 20.44
C PRO A 700 -19.64 -9.64 21.48
N SER A 701 -19.70 -8.39 21.03
CA SER A 701 -19.93 -7.23 21.90
C SER A 701 -21.42 -6.93 22.14
N LEU A 702 -22.35 -7.68 21.55
CA LEU A 702 -23.80 -7.40 21.60
C LEU A 702 -24.59 -8.23 22.62
N ILE A 703 -23.95 -8.72 23.68
CA ILE A 703 -24.67 -9.40 24.77
C ILE A 703 -25.57 -8.42 25.55
N ARG A 704 -26.71 -8.91 26.04
CA ARG A 704 -27.71 -8.10 26.77
C ARG A 704 -28.04 -8.75 28.11
N VAL A 705 -28.31 -7.95 29.12
CA VAL A 705 -28.74 -8.45 30.44
C VAL A 705 -30.00 -9.32 30.28
N GLY A 706 -30.02 -10.49 30.92
CA GLY A 706 -31.08 -11.49 30.81
C GLY A 706 -30.94 -12.44 29.60
N MET A 707 -29.92 -12.29 28.76
CA MET A 707 -29.67 -13.20 27.63
C MET A 707 -29.10 -14.53 28.12
N GLU A 708 -29.71 -15.63 27.68
CA GLU A 708 -29.24 -17.00 27.93
C GLU A 708 -28.18 -17.43 26.91
N LEU A 709 -26.94 -17.57 27.37
CA LEU A 709 -25.79 -18.01 26.60
C LEU A 709 -25.45 -19.47 26.91
N LEU A 710 -25.25 -20.25 25.87
CA LEU A 710 -24.68 -21.57 25.92
C LEU A 710 -23.23 -21.52 26.41
N ILE A 711 -22.91 -22.33 27.41
CA ILE A 711 -21.55 -22.51 27.90
C ILE A 711 -21.08 -23.89 27.45
N PRO A 712 -20.22 -23.99 26.42
CA PRO A 712 -19.59 -25.26 26.07
C PRO A 712 -18.60 -25.67 27.15
N GLU A 713 -18.46 -26.98 27.37
CA GLU A 713 -17.40 -27.50 28.23
C GLU A 713 -16.01 -27.18 27.64
N ARG A 714 -15.04 -26.95 28.53
CA ARG A 714 -13.63 -26.79 28.17
C ARG A 714 -13.04 -28.16 27.81
N LYS A 715 -13.14 -28.53 26.53
CA LYS A 715 -12.44 -29.68 25.93
C LYS A 715 -10.92 -29.48 25.91
#